data_AF-A0A4V2YX32-F1
#
_entry.id   AF-A0A4V2YX32-F1
#
_cell.length_a   1.000
_cell.length_b   1.000
_cell.length_c   1.000
_cell.angle_alpha   90.00
_cell.angle_beta   90.00
_cell.angle_gamma   90.00
#
_symmetry.space_group_name_H-M   'P 1'
#
loop_
_entity.id
_entity.type
_entity.pdbx_description
1 polymer ?
#
loop_
_entity_poly.entity_id
_entity_poly.type
_entity_poly.pdbx_seq_one_letter_code
_entity_poly.pdbx_strand_id
1 'polypeptide(L)'
;MRADEFALVAEQARREFAGFVRDHVNAGAHDRAWRCAGLPLPVFRAAAEAGLLGFALPTRIGGTGRSSRDWGLVLEEVAFLARDQGFTDLLDITVSVARMIADAASPDLVDRYARPLAAGRRLGTVAVFENRDRFDERSTARRTGGGWRLSAHKPIVAGALLADVFLVSARDPDSGDTLVFLVERTDPGVLVRPVATAGAHSVAIGSLTVTDLLLDDARLLWPADGLSALNLHFNGRRVGSAAATCGTMRGVFEDCLRRLTTRHRGGRVVLDFPNVQLSIGRMRVAVESSRAMLHRTLAAADGLDPYFDPLAAATKQFVTDQGIWLSQTVLSLMGGEGYLRSHPWERVARDMLGLVAGSGPQETLLLQIGEHTAGQAEHRRLRMERITATVTDLLDRSGAAATVAAALETGMLDLMDRPVDVSALAGVAGLPEDVTAAVLEVLVALGLVHADGARFTVDAGCAPFLHGGPERTLLARALDDSTPRPRSIVGPGGPSIPYGALLDTIVPVLARELDGFDECLHGPSPHVLHIGRAEDGWAAEFTRRYPGPELTSSRADDAPTAGEARFDLVWICAPAPAPLLTTDALRRLRRDLRPGGWLLIHTLTAEGEPLGAAVSRLRSVAAGGSALPPDEIQRTLRDAGYIAVQALAPPAGTLIAANAT
;
A
#
# COMPACT_ATOMS: atom_id res chain seq x y z
N MET A 1 -22.21 4.54 0.18
CA MET A 1 -22.99 5.76 0.50
C MET A 1 -24.12 5.88 -0.50
N ARG A 2 -25.34 6.20 -0.11
CA ARG A 2 -26.54 6.07 -0.97
C ARG A 2 -26.64 7.27 -1.91
N ALA A 3 -26.92 7.04 -3.20
CA ALA A 3 -27.13 8.09 -4.21
C ALA A 3 -28.22 9.11 -3.81
N ASP A 4 -29.14 8.68 -2.94
CA ASP A 4 -30.24 9.49 -2.41
C ASP A 4 -29.76 10.77 -1.68
N GLU A 5 -28.62 10.72 -0.98
CA GLU A 5 -28.10 11.90 -0.26
C GLU A 5 -27.64 13.01 -1.21
N PHE A 6 -26.99 12.65 -2.33
CA PHE A 6 -26.56 13.63 -3.33
C PHE A 6 -27.74 14.28 -4.05
N ALA A 7 -28.78 13.49 -4.33
CA ALA A 7 -30.00 14.00 -4.93
C ALA A 7 -30.68 15.05 -4.04
N LEU A 8 -30.72 14.83 -2.72
CA LEU A 8 -31.33 15.76 -1.77
C LEU A 8 -30.60 17.12 -1.72
N VAL A 9 -29.26 17.13 -1.68
CA VAL A 9 -28.48 18.39 -1.68
C VAL A 9 -28.65 19.15 -2.99
N ALA A 10 -28.63 18.45 -4.13
CA ALA A 10 -28.88 19.07 -5.43
C ALA A 10 -30.30 19.63 -5.54
N GLU A 11 -31.31 18.92 -5.05
CA GLU A 11 -32.70 19.40 -5.04
C GLU A 11 -32.86 20.63 -4.14
N GLN A 12 -32.22 20.62 -2.96
CA GLN A 12 -32.16 21.79 -2.08
C GLN A 12 -31.54 22.99 -2.81
N ALA A 13 -30.39 22.80 -3.46
CA ALA A 13 -29.70 23.85 -4.21
C ALA A 13 -30.58 24.45 -5.32
N ARG A 14 -31.30 23.61 -6.08
CA ARG A 14 -32.26 24.10 -7.09
C ARG A 14 -33.36 24.94 -6.45
N ARG A 15 -33.99 24.44 -5.39
CA ARG A 15 -35.09 25.12 -4.72
C ARG A 15 -34.67 26.48 -4.16
N GLU A 16 -33.49 26.56 -3.57
CA GLU A 16 -33.00 27.77 -2.89
C GLU A 16 -32.40 28.77 -3.88
N PHE A 17 -31.62 28.32 -4.87
CA PHE A 17 -30.78 29.22 -5.67
C PHE A 17 -31.26 29.44 -7.10
N ALA A 18 -32.22 28.67 -7.64
CA ALA A 18 -32.63 28.83 -9.05
C ALA A 18 -33.21 30.21 -9.37
N GLY A 19 -34.00 30.80 -8.45
CA GLY A 19 -34.52 32.17 -8.61
C GLY A 19 -33.38 33.18 -8.70
N PHE A 20 -32.47 33.15 -7.72
CA PHE A 20 -31.27 34.01 -7.71
C PHE A 20 -30.44 33.86 -9.00
N VAL A 21 -30.11 32.64 -9.41
CA VAL A 21 -29.30 32.38 -10.60
C VAL A 21 -29.99 32.93 -11.85
N ARG A 22 -31.30 32.70 -12.01
CA ARG A 22 -32.06 33.25 -13.14
C ARG A 22 -32.04 34.78 -13.15
N ASP A 23 -32.32 35.40 -12.01
CA ASP A 23 -32.63 36.83 -11.93
C ASP A 23 -31.38 37.71 -11.85
N HIS A 24 -30.25 37.17 -11.37
CA HIS A 24 -29.02 37.95 -11.13
C HIS A 24 -27.81 37.46 -11.93
N VAL A 25 -27.64 36.14 -12.08
CA VAL A 25 -26.49 35.57 -12.79
C VAL A 25 -26.78 35.51 -14.29
N ASN A 26 -27.90 34.92 -14.68
CA ASN A 26 -28.27 34.74 -16.08
C ASN A 26 -28.75 36.04 -16.73
N ALA A 27 -29.36 36.93 -15.94
CA ALA A 27 -29.70 38.28 -16.37
C ALA A 27 -28.46 39.01 -16.89
N GLY A 28 -28.50 39.44 -18.15
CA GLY A 28 -27.40 40.17 -18.80
C GLY A 28 -26.15 39.34 -19.14
N ALA A 29 -26.15 38.01 -18.95
CA ALA A 29 -24.98 37.18 -19.23
C ALA A 29 -24.50 37.27 -20.70
N HIS A 30 -25.44 37.43 -21.63
CA HIS A 30 -25.13 37.62 -23.04
C HIS A 30 -24.49 39.00 -23.32
N ASP A 31 -25.07 40.08 -22.79
CA ASP A 31 -24.53 41.45 -22.98
C ASP A 31 -23.15 41.59 -22.33
N ARG A 32 -22.93 41.02 -21.13
CA ARG A 32 -21.61 40.99 -20.48
C ARG A 32 -20.57 40.30 -21.36
N ALA A 33 -20.90 39.13 -21.91
CA ALA A 33 -20.02 38.42 -22.81
C ALA A 33 -19.76 39.19 -24.11
N TRP A 34 -20.76 39.90 -24.63
CA TRP A 34 -20.62 40.73 -25.83
C TRP A 34 -19.63 41.88 -25.60
N ARG A 35 -19.72 42.54 -24.43
CA ARG A 35 -18.86 43.65 -24.00
C ARG A 35 -17.53 43.22 -23.40
N CYS A 36 -17.28 41.91 -23.27
CA CYS A 36 -16.12 41.36 -22.57
C CYS A 36 -15.98 41.92 -21.13
N ALA A 37 -17.11 42.06 -20.43
CA ALA A 37 -17.20 42.66 -19.10
C ALA A 37 -17.16 41.63 -17.97
N GLY A 38 -16.60 42.04 -16.82
CA GLY A 38 -16.62 41.28 -15.56
C GLY A 38 -18.01 41.20 -14.94
N LEU A 39 -18.17 40.31 -13.95
CA LEU A 39 -19.40 40.25 -13.15
C LEU A 39 -19.53 41.47 -12.22
N PRO A 40 -20.72 42.07 -12.11
CA PRO A 40 -20.93 43.23 -11.26
C PRO A 40 -21.05 42.79 -9.79
N LEU A 41 -20.42 43.55 -8.88
CA LEU A 41 -20.41 43.29 -7.43
C LEU A 41 -21.81 43.02 -6.81
N PRO A 42 -22.91 43.69 -7.22
CA PRO A 42 -24.25 43.37 -6.72
C PRO A 42 -24.68 41.91 -6.87
N VAL A 43 -24.16 41.16 -7.85
CA VAL A 43 -24.45 39.73 -8.01
C VAL A 43 -23.93 38.93 -6.81
N PHE A 44 -22.77 39.28 -6.27
CA PHE A 44 -22.20 38.61 -5.09
C PHE A 44 -22.91 39.00 -3.80
N ARG A 45 -23.41 40.25 -3.69
CA ARG A 45 -24.27 40.65 -2.56
C ARG A 45 -25.57 39.85 -2.56
N ALA A 46 -26.23 39.74 -3.72
CA ALA A 46 -27.43 38.92 -3.86
C ALA A 46 -27.13 37.42 -3.60
N ALA A 47 -25.94 36.92 -3.97
CA ALA A 47 -25.53 35.56 -3.62
C ALA A 47 -25.38 35.37 -2.09
N ALA A 48 -24.85 36.36 -1.37
CA ALA A 48 -24.79 36.32 0.09
C ALA A 48 -26.17 36.38 0.73
N GLU A 49 -27.06 37.26 0.25
CA GLU A 49 -28.44 37.39 0.73
C GLU A 49 -29.26 36.10 0.51
N ALA A 50 -29.01 35.39 -0.60
CA ALA A 50 -29.58 34.08 -0.86
C ALA A 50 -28.98 32.96 0.02
N GLY A 51 -27.90 33.23 0.77
CA GLY A 51 -27.20 32.25 1.61
C GLY A 51 -26.13 31.42 0.87
N LEU A 52 -25.90 31.68 -0.43
CA LEU A 52 -24.99 30.89 -1.27
C LEU A 52 -23.51 31.08 -0.90
N LEU A 53 -23.06 32.32 -0.65
CA LEU A 53 -21.68 32.60 -0.22
C LEU A 53 -21.37 32.05 1.19
N GLY A 54 -22.38 32.01 2.07
CA GLY A 54 -22.25 31.48 3.42
C GLY A 54 -22.37 29.95 3.51
N PHE A 55 -22.73 29.26 2.43
CA PHE A 55 -23.15 27.85 2.48
C PHE A 55 -22.12 26.95 3.18
N ALA A 56 -20.88 26.93 2.70
CA ALA A 56 -19.81 26.08 3.24
C ALA A 56 -18.89 26.77 4.26
N LEU A 57 -19.17 28.04 4.57
CA LEU A 57 -18.34 28.82 5.47
C LEU A 57 -18.62 28.45 6.94
N PRO A 58 -17.63 28.61 7.84
CA PRO A 58 -17.82 28.39 9.26
C PRO A 58 -18.93 29.29 9.86
N THR A 59 -19.68 28.75 10.82
CA THR A 59 -20.73 29.50 11.54
C THR A 59 -20.19 30.77 12.21
N ARG A 60 -18.96 30.72 12.72
CA ARG A 60 -18.29 31.86 13.36
C ARG A 60 -18.11 33.09 12.46
N ILE A 61 -18.14 32.92 11.13
CA ILE A 61 -18.10 34.04 10.15
C ILE A 61 -19.43 34.25 9.42
N GLY A 62 -20.53 33.65 9.89
CA GLY A 62 -21.87 33.80 9.32
C GLY A 62 -22.24 32.76 8.27
N GLY A 63 -21.49 31.66 8.17
CA GLY A 63 -21.84 30.54 7.29
C GLY A 63 -22.71 29.46 7.93
N THR A 64 -23.03 28.41 7.18
CA THR A 64 -23.89 27.31 7.68
C THR A 64 -23.12 26.10 8.21
N GLY A 65 -21.79 26.07 8.03
CA GLY A 65 -20.93 24.97 8.51
C GLY A 65 -21.06 23.67 7.72
N ARG A 66 -21.61 23.71 6.50
CA ARG A 66 -21.72 22.54 5.61
C ARG A 66 -20.34 22.05 5.17
N SER A 67 -20.25 20.76 4.86
CA SER A 67 -18.99 20.11 4.43
C SER A 67 -18.56 20.54 3.04
N SER A 68 -17.28 20.32 2.72
CA SER A 68 -16.72 20.52 1.37
C SER A 68 -17.42 19.66 0.31
N ARG A 69 -17.89 18.47 0.71
CA ARG A 69 -18.72 17.59 -0.10
C ARG A 69 -20.02 18.28 -0.51
N ASP A 70 -20.78 18.78 0.47
CA ASP A 70 -22.06 19.45 0.22
C ASP A 70 -21.84 20.72 -0.62
N TRP A 71 -20.74 21.45 -0.39
CA TRP A 71 -20.36 22.60 -1.22
C TRP A 71 -20.15 22.23 -2.68
N GLY A 72 -19.40 21.18 -2.98
CA GLY A 72 -19.17 20.75 -4.36
C GLY A 72 -20.44 20.33 -5.08
N LEU A 73 -21.39 19.70 -4.37
CA LEU A 73 -22.71 19.35 -4.93
C LEU A 73 -23.55 20.59 -5.24
N VAL A 74 -23.57 21.58 -4.34
CA VAL A 74 -24.22 22.88 -4.59
C VAL A 74 -23.57 23.59 -5.76
N LEU A 75 -22.24 23.59 -5.85
CA LEU A 75 -21.50 24.23 -6.93
C LEU A 75 -21.78 23.58 -8.30
N GLU A 76 -21.85 22.25 -8.37
CA GLU A 76 -22.28 21.51 -9.57
C GLU A 76 -23.68 21.96 -10.01
N GLU A 77 -24.61 22.05 -9.07
CA GLU A 77 -25.99 22.37 -9.39
C GLU A 77 -26.19 23.86 -9.75
N VAL A 78 -25.51 24.78 -9.06
CA VAL A 78 -25.51 26.19 -9.43
C VAL A 78 -24.89 26.39 -10.81
N ALA A 79 -23.81 25.68 -11.14
CA ALA A 79 -23.21 25.75 -12.48
C ALA A 79 -24.11 25.17 -13.57
N PHE A 80 -24.92 24.15 -13.26
CA PHE A 80 -25.95 23.64 -14.16
C PHE A 80 -27.01 24.69 -14.51
N LEU A 81 -27.41 25.50 -13.51
CA LEU A 81 -28.41 26.56 -13.69
C LEU A 81 -27.82 27.82 -14.33
N ALA A 82 -26.52 28.07 -14.14
CA ALA A 82 -25.84 29.27 -14.60
C ALA A 82 -25.55 29.24 -16.10
N ARG A 83 -25.72 30.38 -16.75
CA ARG A 83 -25.33 30.66 -18.14
C ARG A 83 -24.06 31.49 -18.21
N ASP A 84 -23.35 31.65 -17.11
CA ASP A 84 -22.11 32.41 -16.99
C ASP A 84 -21.17 31.64 -16.06
N GLN A 85 -20.23 30.89 -16.64
CA GLN A 85 -19.32 30.03 -15.89
C GLN A 85 -18.39 30.84 -14.98
N GLY A 86 -18.10 32.10 -15.31
CA GLY A 86 -17.25 32.93 -14.46
C GLY A 86 -17.87 33.23 -13.10
N PHE A 87 -19.20 33.14 -12.96
CA PHE A 87 -19.86 33.31 -11.66
C PHE A 87 -19.49 32.20 -10.69
N THR A 88 -19.59 30.93 -11.12
CA THR A 88 -19.29 29.80 -10.23
C THR A 88 -17.81 29.72 -9.89
N ASP A 89 -16.93 30.12 -10.81
CA ASP A 89 -15.49 30.21 -10.52
C ASP A 89 -15.18 31.28 -9.47
N LEU A 90 -15.68 32.51 -9.64
CA LEU A 90 -15.47 33.60 -8.67
C LEU A 90 -16.16 33.32 -7.33
N LEU A 91 -17.32 32.66 -7.34
CA LEU A 91 -18.01 32.21 -6.14
C LEU A 91 -17.11 31.27 -5.33
N ASP A 92 -16.58 30.22 -5.95
CA ASP A 92 -15.72 29.25 -5.27
C ASP A 92 -14.40 29.88 -4.80
N ILE A 93 -13.79 30.76 -5.60
CA ILE A 93 -12.61 31.53 -5.18
C ILE A 93 -12.91 32.37 -3.94
N THR A 94 -14.02 33.11 -3.94
CA THR A 94 -14.38 34.01 -2.84
C THR A 94 -14.67 33.23 -1.54
N VAL A 95 -15.43 32.14 -1.64
CA VAL A 95 -15.71 31.25 -0.49
C VAL A 95 -14.41 30.66 0.04
N SER A 96 -13.53 30.20 -0.85
CA SER A 96 -12.26 29.61 -0.44
C SER A 96 -11.32 30.63 0.24
N VAL A 97 -11.25 31.86 -0.26
CA VAL A 97 -10.46 32.94 0.37
C VAL A 97 -11.03 33.33 1.73
N ALA A 98 -12.36 33.46 1.86
CA ALA A 98 -13.00 33.72 3.15
C ALA A 98 -12.70 32.62 4.18
N ARG A 99 -12.73 31.35 3.74
CA ARG A 99 -12.38 30.18 4.58
C ARG A 99 -10.92 30.23 5.02
N MET A 100 -9.99 30.43 4.10
CA MET A 100 -8.55 30.52 4.37
C MET A 100 -8.23 31.60 5.41
N ILE A 101 -8.79 32.80 5.24
CA ILE A 101 -8.61 33.90 6.20
C ILE A 101 -9.22 33.54 7.54
N ALA A 102 -10.43 32.97 7.56
CA ALA A 102 -11.06 32.56 8.81
C ALA A 102 -10.17 31.58 9.57
N ASP A 103 -9.61 30.59 8.89
CA ASP A 103 -8.88 29.48 9.51
C ASP A 103 -7.47 29.86 9.96
N ALA A 104 -6.81 30.85 9.32
CA ALA A 104 -5.43 31.22 9.63
C ALA A 104 -5.25 32.60 10.30
N ALA A 105 -6.18 33.54 10.12
CA ALA A 105 -5.97 34.93 10.52
C ALA A 105 -6.33 35.21 11.99
N SER A 106 -5.81 36.31 12.53
CA SER A 106 -6.22 36.84 13.82
C SER A 106 -7.69 37.29 13.82
N PRO A 107 -8.38 37.36 14.98
CA PRO A 107 -9.78 37.77 15.04
C PRO A 107 -10.09 39.10 14.36
N ASP A 108 -9.19 40.10 14.49
CA ASP A 108 -9.33 41.40 13.83
C ASP A 108 -9.35 41.28 12.29
N LEU A 109 -8.45 40.47 11.73
CA LEU A 109 -8.42 40.22 10.29
C LEU A 109 -9.61 39.39 9.80
N VAL A 110 -10.11 38.45 10.62
CA VAL A 110 -11.34 37.71 10.31
C VAL A 110 -12.52 38.67 10.18
N ASP A 111 -12.65 39.63 11.10
CA ASP A 111 -13.73 40.62 11.08
C ASP A 111 -13.55 41.62 9.92
N ARG A 112 -12.32 42.04 9.63
CA ARG A 112 -11.99 42.99 8.56
C ARG A 112 -12.10 42.40 7.15
N TYR A 113 -11.82 41.11 6.97
CA TYR A 113 -11.73 40.48 5.65
C TYR A 113 -12.70 39.32 5.46
N ALA A 114 -12.65 38.29 6.31
CA ALA A 114 -13.45 37.07 6.09
C ALA A 114 -14.97 37.34 6.17
N ARG A 115 -15.44 38.12 7.15
CA ARG A 115 -16.87 38.46 7.27
C ARG A 115 -17.39 39.31 6.09
N PRO A 116 -16.69 40.37 5.62
CA PRO A 116 -17.12 41.10 4.43
C PRO A 116 -17.14 40.26 3.15
N LEU A 117 -16.21 39.31 3.00
CA LEU A 117 -16.20 38.35 1.89
C LEU A 117 -17.43 37.41 1.96
N ALA A 118 -17.70 36.84 3.15
CA ALA A 118 -18.87 36.00 3.39
C ALA A 118 -20.19 36.72 3.10
N ALA A 119 -20.24 38.04 3.36
CA ALA A 119 -21.39 38.88 3.10
C ALA A 119 -21.45 39.47 1.67
N GLY A 120 -20.53 39.08 0.77
CA GLY A 120 -20.49 39.60 -0.61
C GLY A 120 -20.23 41.10 -0.72
N ARG A 121 -19.76 41.75 0.35
CA ARG A 121 -19.46 43.20 0.37
C ARG A 121 -18.08 43.51 -0.20
N ARG A 122 -17.18 42.56 -0.12
CA ARG A 122 -15.84 42.56 -0.73
C ARG A 122 -15.64 41.28 -1.51
N LEU A 123 -14.68 41.28 -2.42
CA LEU A 123 -14.21 40.09 -3.13
C LEU A 123 -12.72 39.85 -2.87
N GLY A 124 -12.32 38.58 -2.89
CA GLY A 124 -10.97 38.16 -2.59
C GLY A 124 -10.47 37.17 -3.63
N THR A 125 -9.17 37.17 -3.87
CA THR A 125 -8.53 36.18 -4.75
C THR A 125 -7.14 35.77 -4.26
N VAL A 126 -6.56 34.76 -4.90
CA VAL A 126 -5.25 34.20 -4.60
C VAL A 126 -4.31 34.49 -5.77
N ALA A 127 -3.15 35.08 -5.47
CA ALA A 127 -2.17 35.52 -6.45
C ALA A 127 -0.84 34.79 -6.19
N VAL A 128 -0.64 33.68 -6.91
CA VAL A 128 0.50 32.76 -6.69
C VAL A 128 1.32 32.57 -7.96
N PHE A 129 0.66 32.38 -9.11
CA PHE A 129 1.32 32.04 -10.37
C PHE A 129 2.26 33.15 -10.86
N GLU A 130 3.44 32.76 -11.35
CA GLU A 130 4.45 33.64 -11.98
C GLU A 130 4.99 33.05 -13.27
N ASN A 131 5.41 31.79 -13.19
CA ASN A 131 5.94 31.02 -14.31
C ASN A 131 5.53 29.54 -14.16
N ARG A 132 5.98 28.70 -15.09
CA ARG A 132 5.62 27.26 -15.11
C ARG A 132 6.28 26.46 -13.98
N ASP A 133 7.45 26.88 -13.53
CA ASP A 133 8.18 26.25 -12.44
C ASP A 133 7.76 26.87 -11.10
N ARG A 134 7.05 26.09 -10.28
CA ARG A 134 6.57 26.54 -8.97
C ARG A 134 7.69 26.81 -7.98
N PHE A 135 8.90 26.30 -8.23
CA PHE A 135 10.07 26.51 -7.36
C PHE A 135 10.92 27.72 -7.79
N ASP A 136 10.68 28.29 -8.97
CA ASP A 136 11.27 29.55 -9.46
C ASP A 136 10.35 30.74 -9.13
N GLU A 137 9.91 30.86 -7.88
CA GLU A 137 9.16 32.04 -7.41
C GLU A 137 10.11 33.23 -7.27
N ARG A 138 9.84 34.31 -8.02
CA ARG A 138 10.63 35.54 -8.06
C ARG A 138 10.05 36.65 -7.18
N SER A 139 8.78 36.55 -6.80
CA SER A 139 8.23 37.45 -5.76
C SER A 139 8.98 37.22 -4.46
N THR A 140 9.38 38.32 -3.81
CA THR A 140 10.17 38.26 -2.57
C THR A 140 9.50 39.04 -1.46
N ALA A 141 9.65 38.55 -0.24
CA ALA A 141 9.29 39.25 0.98
C ALA A 141 10.52 39.30 1.89
N ARG A 142 11.02 40.50 2.19
CA ARG A 142 12.19 40.69 3.05
C ARG A 142 11.78 41.27 4.39
N ARG A 143 12.30 40.70 5.47
CA ARG A 143 12.06 41.24 6.80
C ARG A 143 12.66 42.64 6.95
N THR A 144 11.95 43.52 7.63
CA THR A 144 12.36 44.90 7.95
C THR A 144 12.20 45.16 9.44
N GLY A 145 12.65 46.32 9.94
CA GLY A 145 12.56 46.65 11.37
C GLY A 145 11.13 46.76 11.93
N GLY A 146 10.09 46.79 11.09
CA GLY A 146 8.69 46.92 11.50
C GLY A 146 7.71 45.96 10.82
N GLY A 147 8.20 44.91 10.16
CA GLY A 147 7.37 43.96 9.40
C GLY A 147 8.09 43.48 8.13
N TRP A 148 7.44 43.53 6.98
CA TRP A 148 7.91 42.97 5.71
C TRP A 148 7.89 43.98 4.58
N ARG A 149 8.85 43.86 3.66
CA ARG A 149 8.84 44.53 2.35
C ARG A 149 8.54 43.50 1.28
N LEU A 150 7.36 43.61 0.66
CA LEU A 150 6.86 42.69 -0.36
C LEU A 150 7.01 43.30 -1.76
N SER A 151 7.65 42.55 -2.66
CA SER A 151 7.74 42.87 -4.09
C SER A 151 7.32 41.65 -4.90
N ALA A 152 6.25 41.77 -5.68
CA ALA A 152 5.63 40.65 -6.38
C ALA A 152 5.10 41.01 -7.76
N HIS A 153 5.15 40.07 -8.70
CA HIS A 153 4.48 40.19 -10.00
C HIS A 153 3.78 38.89 -10.37
N LYS A 154 2.45 38.90 -10.33
CA LYS A 154 1.60 37.75 -10.63
C LYS A 154 0.85 38.05 -11.93
N PRO A 155 1.28 37.50 -13.09
CA PRO A 155 0.81 37.95 -14.41
C PRO A 155 -0.62 37.52 -14.74
N ILE A 156 -1.12 36.45 -14.12
CA ILE A 156 -2.47 35.92 -14.39
C ILE A 156 -3.13 35.57 -13.06
N VAL A 157 -4.12 36.39 -12.66
CA VAL A 157 -4.87 36.24 -11.42
C VAL A 157 -6.36 36.33 -11.72
N ALA A 158 -7.07 35.23 -11.52
CA ALA A 158 -8.53 35.17 -11.67
C ALA A 158 -9.21 36.10 -10.66
N GLY A 159 -10.23 36.85 -11.08
CA GLY A 159 -10.94 37.79 -10.20
C GLY A 159 -10.18 39.06 -9.83
N ALA A 160 -8.95 39.27 -10.32
CA ALA A 160 -8.11 40.36 -9.86
C ALA A 160 -8.70 41.75 -10.08
N LEU A 161 -9.43 41.96 -11.18
CA LEU A 161 -10.05 43.26 -11.46
C LEU A 161 -11.24 43.57 -10.55
N LEU A 162 -11.78 42.56 -9.87
CA LEU A 162 -12.92 42.67 -8.96
C LEU A 162 -12.51 42.57 -7.48
N ALA A 163 -11.34 42.00 -7.20
CA ALA A 163 -10.88 41.74 -5.84
C ALA A 163 -10.49 43.01 -5.09
N ASP A 164 -10.95 43.13 -3.85
CA ASP A 164 -10.52 44.15 -2.89
C ASP A 164 -9.30 43.69 -2.08
N VAL A 165 -9.13 42.37 -1.93
CA VAL A 165 -8.06 41.73 -1.16
C VAL A 165 -7.43 40.57 -1.92
N PHE A 166 -6.12 40.44 -1.79
CA PHE A 166 -5.31 39.42 -2.43
C PHE A 166 -4.56 38.61 -1.36
N LEU A 167 -4.60 37.29 -1.47
CA LEU A 167 -3.63 36.42 -0.83
C LEU A 167 -2.43 36.28 -1.76
N VAL A 168 -1.32 36.93 -1.42
CA VAL A 168 -0.13 36.99 -2.28
C VAL A 168 0.96 36.10 -1.72
N SER A 169 1.42 35.14 -2.50
CA SER A 169 2.60 34.36 -2.15
C SER A 169 3.88 35.09 -2.54
N ALA A 170 4.90 34.99 -1.69
CA ALA A 170 6.24 35.45 -1.99
C ALA A 170 7.27 34.64 -1.21
N ARG A 171 8.47 34.52 -1.76
CA ARG A 171 9.57 33.81 -1.13
C ARG A 171 10.30 34.70 -0.14
N ASP A 172 10.57 34.19 1.06
CA ASP A 172 11.58 34.76 1.94
C ASP A 172 12.97 34.36 1.40
N PRO A 173 13.80 35.30 0.93
CA PRO A 173 15.12 34.97 0.42
C PRO A 173 16.11 34.53 1.51
N ASP A 174 15.83 34.81 2.79
CA ASP A 174 16.72 34.45 3.90
C ASP A 174 16.45 33.02 4.38
N SER A 175 15.18 32.63 4.57
CA SER A 175 14.82 31.25 4.95
C SER A 175 14.59 30.31 3.77
N GLY A 176 14.25 30.85 2.60
CA GLY A 176 13.84 30.09 1.42
C GLY A 176 12.37 29.69 1.41
N ASP A 177 11.61 30.00 2.47
CA ASP A 177 10.20 29.62 2.63
C ASP A 177 9.27 30.41 1.71
N THR A 178 8.15 29.79 1.33
CA THR A 178 7.01 30.52 0.74
C THR A 178 6.14 31.08 1.85
N LEU A 179 6.02 32.41 1.87
CA LEU A 179 5.16 33.17 2.77
C LEU A 179 3.88 33.60 2.04
N VAL A 180 2.81 33.84 2.79
CA VAL A 180 1.52 34.29 2.21
C VAL A 180 0.97 35.49 2.98
N PHE A 181 0.75 36.59 2.25
CA PHE A 181 0.34 37.89 2.79
C PHE A 181 -1.07 38.27 2.37
N LEU A 182 -1.77 38.99 3.25
CA LEU A 182 -2.98 39.75 2.91
C LEU A 182 -2.59 41.13 2.37
N VAL A 183 -2.93 41.38 1.10
CA VAL A 183 -2.66 42.65 0.42
C VAL A 183 -3.97 43.28 -0.03
N GLU A 184 -4.20 44.54 0.31
CA GLU A 184 -5.38 45.29 -0.15
C GLU A 184 -5.11 45.93 -1.52
N ARG A 185 -6.15 46.03 -2.35
CA ARG A 185 -6.06 46.74 -3.64
C ARG A 185 -5.62 48.20 -3.48
N THR A 186 -5.94 48.81 -2.35
CA THR A 186 -5.65 50.20 -2.01
C THR A 186 -4.29 50.40 -1.33
N ASP A 187 -3.55 49.33 -1.03
CA ASP A 187 -2.23 49.46 -0.44
C ASP A 187 -1.27 50.21 -1.40
N PRO A 188 -0.39 51.08 -0.89
CA PRO A 188 0.59 51.79 -1.73
C PRO A 188 1.48 50.84 -2.52
N GLY A 189 1.65 51.09 -3.81
CA GLY A 189 2.49 50.24 -4.67
C GLY A 189 1.79 48.98 -5.20
N VAL A 190 0.50 48.79 -4.90
CA VAL A 190 -0.33 47.75 -5.53
C VAL A 190 -0.95 48.27 -6.82
N LEU A 191 -0.70 47.57 -7.93
CA LEU A 191 -1.23 47.89 -9.24
C LEU A 191 -1.85 46.65 -9.88
N VAL A 192 -3.13 46.76 -10.24
CA VAL A 192 -3.86 45.72 -10.97
C VAL A 192 -4.14 46.18 -12.39
N ARG A 193 -3.78 45.38 -13.39
CA ARG A 193 -4.03 45.67 -14.81
C ARG A 193 -4.86 44.57 -15.47
N PRO A 194 -5.77 44.92 -16.40
CA PRO A 194 -6.54 43.92 -17.13
C PRO A 194 -5.65 43.09 -18.04
N VAL A 195 -5.94 41.79 -18.13
CA VAL A 195 -5.31 40.87 -19.07
C VAL A 195 -6.36 40.46 -20.10
N ALA A 196 -6.06 40.68 -21.38
CA ALA A 196 -6.96 40.29 -22.46
C ALA A 196 -6.95 38.76 -22.61
N THR A 197 -8.13 38.14 -22.45
CA THR A 197 -8.31 36.68 -22.55
C THR A 197 -9.19 36.31 -23.73
N ALA A 198 -9.04 35.09 -24.24
CA ALA A 198 -9.91 34.58 -25.31
C ALA A 198 -11.35 34.37 -24.83
N GLY A 199 -11.54 33.97 -23.57
CA GLY A 199 -12.85 33.76 -22.93
C GLY A 199 -12.78 34.05 -21.43
N ALA A 200 -13.77 33.58 -20.68
CA ALA A 200 -13.92 33.77 -19.24
C ALA A 200 -13.89 35.25 -18.82
N HIS A 201 -14.43 36.16 -19.64
CA HIS A 201 -14.37 37.60 -19.37
C HIS A 201 -15.04 38.00 -18.05
N SER A 202 -16.09 37.26 -17.65
CA SER A 202 -16.80 37.47 -16.37
C SER A 202 -15.92 37.20 -15.14
N VAL A 203 -14.87 36.38 -15.28
CA VAL A 203 -13.85 36.12 -14.24
C VAL A 203 -12.96 37.35 -14.02
N ALA A 204 -12.93 38.29 -14.96
CA ALA A 204 -12.22 39.57 -14.82
C ALA A 204 -10.74 39.38 -14.43
N ILE A 205 -10.04 38.56 -15.22
CA ILE A 205 -8.62 38.21 -15.04
C ILE A 205 -7.75 39.46 -15.19
N GLY A 206 -6.76 39.59 -14.31
CA GLY A 206 -5.78 40.66 -14.36
C GLY A 206 -4.39 40.22 -13.93
N SER A 207 -3.42 41.11 -14.10
CA SER A 207 -2.10 40.99 -13.50
C SER A 207 -2.02 41.84 -12.24
N LEU A 208 -1.31 41.34 -11.23
CA LEU A 208 -1.04 42.02 -9.99
C LEU A 208 0.45 42.34 -9.91
N THR A 209 0.79 43.60 -9.71
CA THR A 209 2.14 44.03 -9.34
C THR A 209 2.09 44.67 -7.96
N VAL A 210 3.00 44.25 -7.09
CA VAL A 210 3.24 44.84 -5.77
C VAL A 210 4.68 45.35 -5.77
N THR A 211 4.89 46.63 -5.51
CA THR A 211 6.22 47.25 -5.52
C THR A 211 6.59 47.77 -4.14
N ASP A 212 7.54 47.07 -3.50
CA ASP A 212 8.15 47.44 -2.21
C ASP A 212 7.13 47.81 -1.12
N LEU A 213 6.01 47.10 -1.09
CA LEU A 213 4.93 47.32 -0.13
C LEU A 213 5.41 46.97 1.28
N LEU A 214 5.30 47.92 2.21
CA LEU A 214 5.55 47.70 3.63
C LEU A 214 4.30 47.16 4.31
N LEU A 215 4.39 45.96 4.87
CA LEU A 215 3.34 45.29 5.62
C LEU A 215 3.78 45.05 7.06
N ASP A 216 2.83 45.10 7.98
CA ASP A 216 3.01 44.66 9.36
C ASP A 216 2.92 43.14 9.48
N ASP A 217 3.48 42.57 10.56
CA ASP A 217 3.43 41.13 10.83
C ASP A 217 1.98 40.62 10.97
N ALA A 218 1.03 41.49 11.31
CA ALA A 218 -0.38 41.11 11.43
C ALA A 218 -0.95 40.56 10.12
N ARG A 219 -0.54 41.10 8.95
CA ARG A 219 -1.06 40.70 7.63
C ARG A 219 -0.29 39.53 6.99
N LEU A 220 0.66 38.94 7.70
CA LEU A 220 1.31 37.69 7.32
C LEU A 220 0.47 36.50 7.83
N LEU A 221 -0.25 35.84 6.93
CA LEU A 221 -1.13 34.72 7.31
C LEU A 221 -0.38 33.42 7.54
N TRP A 222 0.64 33.15 6.72
CA TRP A 222 1.48 31.98 6.85
C TRP A 222 2.95 32.40 6.89
N PRO A 223 3.55 32.46 8.10
CA PRO A 223 4.94 32.88 8.29
C PRO A 223 5.98 31.80 7.95
N ALA A 224 5.52 30.56 7.71
CA ALA A 224 6.30 29.44 7.22
C ALA A 224 5.33 28.42 6.57
N ASP A 225 5.86 27.51 5.77
CA ASP A 225 5.09 26.42 5.12
C ASP A 225 3.85 26.89 4.33
N GLY A 226 3.90 28.10 3.77
CA GLY A 226 2.79 28.67 3.00
C GLY A 226 2.46 27.84 1.76
N LEU A 227 3.43 27.10 1.21
CA LEU A 227 3.21 26.19 0.08
C LEU A 227 2.21 25.09 0.42
N SER A 228 2.28 24.50 1.62
CA SER A 228 1.34 23.45 2.05
C SER A 228 -0.08 24.00 2.21
N ALA A 229 -0.22 25.20 2.79
CA ALA A 229 -1.50 25.88 2.89
C ALA A 229 -2.12 26.18 1.52
N LEU A 230 -1.30 26.65 0.57
CA LEU A 230 -1.71 26.89 -0.82
C LEU A 230 -2.08 25.57 -1.53
N ASN A 231 -1.35 24.48 -1.30
CA ASN A 231 -1.66 23.18 -1.90
C ASN A 231 -3.01 22.63 -1.42
N LEU A 232 -3.31 22.76 -0.13
CA LEU A 232 -4.63 22.39 0.41
C LEU A 232 -5.75 23.21 -0.27
N HIS A 233 -5.54 24.52 -0.42
CA HIS A 233 -6.44 25.38 -1.19
C HIS A 233 -6.61 24.89 -2.64
N PHE A 234 -5.51 24.59 -3.33
CA PHE A 234 -5.56 24.12 -4.72
C PHE A 234 -6.24 22.76 -4.87
N ASN A 235 -6.12 21.85 -3.90
CA ASN A 235 -6.87 20.59 -3.89
C ASN A 235 -8.38 20.85 -3.83
N GLY A 236 -8.84 21.73 -2.93
CA GLY A 236 -10.23 22.18 -2.91
C GLY A 236 -10.67 22.83 -4.24
N ARG A 237 -9.85 23.73 -4.80
CA ARG A 237 -10.14 24.42 -6.07
C ARG A 237 -10.15 23.50 -7.29
N ARG A 238 -9.39 22.40 -7.29
CA ARG A 238 -9.45 21.36 -8.33
C ARG A 238 -10.81 20.69 -8.32
N VAL A 239 -11.30 20.31 -7.13
CA VAL A 239 -12.63 19.70 -6.96
C VAL A 239 -13.75 20.69 -7.30
N GLY A 240 -13.65 21.93 -6.82
CA GLY A 240 -14.63 22.99 -7.11
C GLY A 240 -14.68 23.34 -8.61
N SER A 241 -13.52 23.44 -9.27
CA SER A 241 -13.46 23.63 -10.73
C SER A 241 -14.08 22.44 -11.48
N ALA A 242 -13.81 21.20 -11.06
CA ALA A 242 -14.45 20.03 -11.66
C ALA A 242 -15.98 20.05 -11.48
N ALA A 243 -16.47 20.43 -10.29
CA ALA A 243 -17.90 20.57 -10.02
C ALA A 243 -18.55 21.62 -10.94
N ALA A 244 -17.96 22.82 -11.03
CA ALA A 244 -18.46 23.88 -11.90
C ALA A 244 -18.45 23.49 -13.38
N THR A 245 -17.39 22.82 -13.85
CA THR A 245 -17.30 22.31 -15.22
C THR A 245 -18.36 21.25 -15.48
N CYS A 246 -18.56 20.31 -14.56
CA CYS A 246 -19.54 19.24 -14.69
C CYS A 246 -20.98 19.78 -14.76
N GLY A 247 -21.33 20.74 -13.90
CA GLY A 247 -22.60 21.46 -13.96
C GLY A 247 -22.79 22.17 -15.29
N THR A 248 -21.77 22.92 -15.74
CA THR A 248 -21.82 23.63 -17.03
C THR A 248 -22.00 22.67 -18.19
N MET A 249 -21.31 21.53 -18.21
CA MET A 249 -21.48 20.48 -19.22
C MET A 249 -22.92 19.98 -19.28
N ARG A 250 -23.55 19.70 -18.12
CA ARG A 250 -24.96 19.30 -18.04
C ARG A 250 -25.86 20.36 -18.66
N GLY A 251 -25.71 21.62 -18.25
CA GLY A 251 -26.57 22.72 -18.68
C GLY A 251 -26.43 23.04 -20.18
N VAL A 252 -25.22 22.94 -20.71
CA VAL A 252 -24.92 23.15 -22.13
C VAL A 252 -25.43 21.99 -22.99
N PHE A 253 -25.27 20.76 -22.51
CA PHE A 253 -25.77 19.58 -23.19
C PHE A 253 -27.30 19.58 -23.30
N GLU A 254 -28.01 19.92 -22.22
CA GLU A 254 -29.47 20.02 -22.23
C GLU A 254 -29.98 21.11 -23.17
N ASP A 255 -29.31 22.27 -23.22
CA ASP A 255 -29.66 23.34 -24.16
C ASP A 255 -29.41 22.93 -25.61
N CYS A 256 -28.28 22.27 -25.88
CA CYS A 256 -27.97 21.76 -27.20
C CYS A 256 -29.04 20.76 -27.66
N LEU A 257 -29.38 19.79 -26.81
CA LEU A 257 -30.41 18.79 -27.08
C LEU A 257 -31.76 19.46 -27.38
N ARG A 258 -32.19 20.39 -26.51
CA ARG A 258 -33.43 21.15 -26.69
C ARG A 258 -33.46 21.87 -28.04
N ARG A 259 -32.36 22.51 -28.43
CA ARG A 259 -32.26 23.20 -29.73
C ARG A 259 -32.35 22.22 -30.90
N LEU A 260 -31.73 21.05 -30.80
CA LEU A 260 -31.77 20.01 -31.83
C LEU A 260 -33.17 19.40 -32.00
N THR A 261 -34.01 19.33 -30.96
CA THR A 261 -35.39 18.79 -31.09
C THR A 261 -36.27 19.58 -32.08
N THR A 262 -35.99 20.86 -32.28
CA THR A 262 -36.78 21.75 -33.15
C THR A 262 -36.14 21.95 -34.53
N ARG A 263 -34.90 21.49 -34.72
CA ARG A 263 -34.13 21.73 -35.93
C ARG A 263 -34.40 20.65 -36.98
N HIS A 264 -34.71 21.08 -38.20
CA HIS A 264 -35.03 20.17 -39.31
C HIS A 264 -33.98 20.25 -40.42
N ARG A 265 -33.64 19.11 -41.03
CA ARG A 265 -32.82 19.00 -42.23
C ARG A 265 -33.36 17.88 -43.11
N GLY A 266 -33.57 18.15 -44.40
CA GLY A 266 -34.07 17.14 -45.34
C GLY A 266 -35.44 16.58 -44.95
N GLY A 267 -36.33 17.42 -44.40
CA GLY A 267 -37.69 17.05 -44.05
C GLY A 267 -37.87 16.29 -42.72
N ARG A 268 -36.80 16.06 -41.94
CA ARG A 268 -36.89 15.39 -40.63
C ARG A 268 -36.08 16.10 -39.55
N VAL A 269 -36.33 15.77 -38.29
CA VAL A 269 -35.62 16.35 -37.15
C VAL A 269 -34.16 15.89 -37.18
N VAL A 270 -33.22 16.79 -36.85
CA VAL A 270 -31.78 16.47 -36.89
C VAL A 270 -31.39 15.36 -35.92
N LEU A 271 -32.20 15.11 -34.89
CA LEU A 271 -32.02 14.02 -33.93
C LEU A 271 -32.22 12.62 -34.54
N ASP A 272 -32.82 12.51 -35.73
CA ASP A 272 -33.02 11.21 -36.40
C ASP A 272 -31.78 10.77 -37.19
N PHE A 273 -30.74 11.60 -37.27
CA PHE A 273 -29.51 11.28 -38.00
C PHE A 273 -28.52 10.50 -37.12
N PRO A 274 -28.04 9.33 -37.57
CA PRO A 274 -27.15 8.47 -36.76
C PRO A 274 -25.89 9.17 -36.26
N ASN A 275 -25.30 10.07 -37.05
CA ASN A 275 -24.12 10.83 -36.65
C ASN A 275 -24.44 11.83 -35.52
N VAL A 276 -25.65 12.41 -35.49
CA VAL A 276 -26.10 13.29 -34.41
C VAL A 276 -26.38 12.47 -33.14
N GLN A 277 -27.04 11.32 -33.28
CA GLN A 277 -27.29 10.39 -32.18
C GLN A 277 -25.99 9.89 -31.55
N LEU A 278 -24.97 9.58 -32.36
CA LEU A 278 -23.64 9.21 -31.89
C LEU A 278 -23.01 10.31 -31.04
N SER A 279 -23.03 11.57 -31.50
CA SER A 279 -22.51 12.70 -30.73
C SER A 279 -23.27 12.89 -29.42
N ILE A 280 -24.60 12.79 -29.43
CA ILE A 280 -25.44 12.90 -28.23
C ILE A 280 -25.14 11.78 -27.24
N GLY A 281 -25.01 10.54 -27.72
CA GLY A 281 -24.63 9.40 -26.89
C GLY A 281 -23.28 9.61 -26.21
N ARG A 282 -22.27 10.07 -26.96
CA ARG A 282 -20.94 10.36 -26.40
C ARG A 282 -20.95 11.52 -25.41
N MET A 283 -21.72 12.59 -25.66
CA MET A 283 -21.90 13.68 -24.70
C MET A 283 -22.58 13.21 -23.41
N ARG A 284 -23.59 12.35 -23.50
CA ARG A 284 -24.22 11.73 -22.31
C ARG A 284 -23.20 10.92 -21.52
N VAL A 285 -22.41 10.06 -22.17
CA VAL A 285 -21.34 9.29 -21.50
C VAL A 285 -20.33 10.22 -20.82
N ALA A 286 -19.90 11.29 -21.49
CA ALA A 286 -18.98 12.27 -20.92
C ALA A 286 -19.54 12.94 -19.65
N VAL A 287 -20.83 13.31 -19.65
CA VAL A 287 -21.51 13.88 -18.47
C VAL A 287 -21.59 12.85 -17.34
N GLU A 288 -22.11 11.64 -17.58
CA GLU A 288 -22.30 10.66 -16.50
C GLU A 288 -20.97 10.16 -15.92
N SER A 289 -19.95 9.94 -16.74
CA SER A 289 -18.61 9.58 -16.27
C SER A 289 -17.95 10.70 -15.46
N SER A 290 -18.10 11.96 -15.89
CA SER A 290 -17.61 13.12 -15.14
C SER A 290 -18.29 13.25 -13.78
N ARG A 291 -19.62 13.06 -13.72
CA ARG A 291 -20.37 13.07 -12.47
C ARG A 291 -19.98 11.94 -11.54
N ALA A 292 -19.84 10.72 -12.05
CA ALA A 292 -19.43 9.57 -11.26
C ALA A 292 -18.04 9.79 -10.62
N MET A 293 -17.10 10.32 -11.39
CA MET A 293 -15.76 10.64 -10.89
C MET A 293 -15.80 11.78 -9.86
N LEU A 294 -16.49 12.88 -10.17
CA LEU A 294 -16.66 14.00 -9.25
C LEU A 294 -17.30 13.56 -7.92
N HIS A 295 -18.38 12.80 -7.97
CA HIS A 295 -19.13 12.34 -6.80
C HIS A 295 -18.31 11.39 -5.94
N ARG A 296 -17.48 10.53 -6.55
CA ARG A 296 -16.48 9.72 -5.84
C ARG A 296 -15.49 10.61 -5.09
N THR A 297 -15.00 11.66 -5.72
CA THR A 297 -14.05 12.60 -5.12
C THR A 297 -14.67 13.43 -4.02
N LEU A 298 -15.92 13.89 -4.19
CA LEU A 298 -16.67 14.59 -3.15
C LEU A 298 -16.93 13.70 -1.94
N ALA A 299 -17.19 12.41 -2.14
CA ALA A 299 -17.32 11.45 -1.04
C ALA A 299 -16.02 11.28 -0.22
N ALA A 300 -14.86 11.62 -0.79
CA ALA A 300 -13.56 11.59 -0.15
C ALA A 300 -13.04 12.98 0.27
N ALA A 301 -13.84 14.05 0.10
CA ALA A 301 -13.38 15.43 0.21
C ALA A 301 -12.82 15.81 1.60
N ASP A 302 -13.27 15.14 2.66
CA ASP A 302 -12.80 15.42 4.03
C ASP A 302 -11.48 14.69 4.37
N GLY A 303 -11.00 13.81 3.49
CA GLY A 303 -9.78 13.02 3.66
C GLY A 303 -8.77 13.19 2.53
N LEU A 304 -8.85 14.29 1.79
CA LEU A 304 -7.89 14.57 0.71
C LEU A 304 -6.50 14.80 1.29
N ASP A 305 -5.48 14.30 0.58
CA ASP A 305 -4.09 14.58 0.93
C ASP A 305 -3.83 16.10 0.88
N PRO A 306 -3.28 16.71 1.94
CA PRO A 306 -3.11 18.16 2.01
C PRO A 306 -2.04 18.70 1.05
N TYR A 307 -1.12 17.84 0.59
CA TYR A 307 -0.02 18.21 -0.28
C TYR A 307 -0.35 17.92 -1.75
N PHE A 308 -0.73 16.68 -2.05
CA PHE A 308 -1.15 16.28 -3.39
C PHE A 308 -2.16 15.13 -3.32
N ASP A 309 -3.41 15.43 -3.67
CA ASP A 309 -4.43 14.40 -3.77
C ASP A 309 -4.57 13.91 -5.23
N PRO A 310 -4.22 12.64 -5.53
CA PRO A 310 -4.26 12.10 -6.89
C PRO A 310 -5.68 12.00 -7.43
N LEU A 311 -6.68 11.80 -6.57
CA LEU A 311 -8.08 11.67 -6.99
C LEU A 311 -8.67 13.04 -7.37
N ALA A 312 -8.41 14.09 -6.58
CA ALA A 312 -8.78 15.46 -6.91
C ALA A 312 -8.10 15.94 -8.19
N ALA A 313 -6.80 15.67 -8.34
CA ALA A 313 -6.05 15.97 -9.55
C ALA A 313 -6.62 15.27 -10.78
N ALA A 314 -6.84 13.95 -10.70
CA ALA A 314 -7.41 13.16 -11.79
C ALA A 314 -8.83 13.63 -12.15
N THR A 315 -9.63 14.01 -11.16
CA THR A 315 -11.01 14.49 -11.37
C THR A 315 -11.03 15.80 -12.13
N LYS A 316 -10.25 16.80 -11.67
CA LYS A 316 -10.10 18.07 -12.40
C LYS A 316 -9.66 17.80 -13.83
N GLN A 317 -8.62 16.96 -13.97
CA GLN A 317 -8.01 16.65 -15.25
C GLN A 317 -9.04 16.09 -16.23
N PHE A 318 -9.66 14.97 -15.86
CA PHE A 318 -10.64 14.26 -16.67
C PHE A 318 -11.87 15.11 -17.01
N VAL A 319 -12.50 15.74 -16.01
CA VAL A 319 -13.74 16.50 -16.22
C VAL A 319 -13.51 17.70 -17.12
N THR A 320 -12.36 18.37 -17.00
CA THR A 320 -12.02 19.50 -17.85
C THR A 320 -11.78 19.08 -19.30
N ASP A 321 -11.09 17.96 -19.53
CA ASP A 321 -10.91 17.41 -20.89
C ASP A 321 -12.25 17.05 -21.53
N GLN A 322 -13.15 16.42 -20.76
CA GLN A 322 -14.51 16.13 -21.23
C GLN A 322 -15.29 17.40 -21.54
N GLY A 323 -15.17 18.44 -20.71
CA GLY A 323 -15.83 19.74 -20.91
C GLY A 323 -15.38 20.45 -22.18
N ILE A 324 -14.06 20.48 -22.44
CA ILE A 324 -13.49 21.04 -23.67
C ILE A 324 -14.02 20.28 -24.89
N TRP A 325 -13.90 18.94 -24.89
CA TRP A 325 -14.38 18.11 -25.99
C TRP A 325 -15.89 18.26 -26.24
N LEU A 326 -16.69 18.28 -25.17
CA LEU A 326 -18.15 18.44 -25.24
C LEU A 326 -18.50 19.81 -25.86
N SER A 327 -17.85 20.89 -25.42
CA SER A 327 -18.10 22.23 -25.95
C SER A 327 -17.79 22.34 -27.46
N GLN A 328 -16.70 21.71 -27.92
CA GLN A 328 -16.35 21.63 -29.35
C GLN A 328 -17.36 20.79 -30.15
N THR A 329 -17.86 19.72 -29.55
CA THR A 329 -18.91 18.88 -30.15
C THR A 329 -20.21 19.67 -30.31
N VAL A 330 -20.58 20.48 -29.31
CA VAL A 330 -21.76 21.35 -29.37
C VAL A 330 -21.63 22.39 -30.49
N LEU A 331 -20.46 23.02 -30.66
CA LEU A 331 -20.22 23.92 -31.81
C LEU A 331 -20.50 23.22 -33.14
N SER A 332 -20.00 21.99 -33.28
CA SER A 332 -20.16 21.20 -34.50
C SER A 332 -21.63 20.84 -34.78
N LEU A 333 -22.37 20.46 -33.74
CA LEU A 333 -23.80 20.13 -33.85
C LEU A 333 -24.68 21.34 -34.18
N MET A 334 -24.28 22.52 -33.70
CA MET A 334 -24.99 23.78 -33.97
C MET A 334 -24.70 24.36 -35.36
N GLY A 335 -23.66 23.87 -36.05
CA GLY A 335 -23.24 24.36 -37.36
C GLY A 335 -22.82 25.82 -37.31
N GLY A 336 -23.15 26.61 -38.34
CA GLY A 336 -22.79 28.03 -38.40
C GLY A 336 -23.27 28.85 -37.19
N GLU A 337 -24.46 28.54 -36.64
CA GLU A 337 -24.98 29.20 -35.43
C GLU A 337 -24.08 28.97 -34.20
N GLY A 338 -23.36 27.85 -34.16
CA GLY A 338 -22.40 27.55 -33.10
C GLY A 338 -21.30 28.61 -33.00
N TYR A 339 -20.88 29.16 -34.13
CA TYR A 339 -19.78 30.12 -34.22
C TYR A 339 -20.21 31.59 -34.00
N LEU A 340 -21.51 31.89 -34.05
CA LEU A 340 -21.99 33.26 -33.93
C LEU A 340 -22.06 33.69 -32.47
N ARG A 341 -21.51 34.87 -32.16
CA ARG A 341 -21.60 35.50 -30.83
C ARG A 341 -23.04 35.78 -30.38
N SER A 342 -24.02 35.76 -31.29
CA SER A 342 -25.46 35.86 -30.97
C SER A 342 -26.00 34.63 -30.24
N HIS A 343 -25.22 33.54 -30.20
CA HIS A 343 -25.54 32.31 -29.49
C HIS A 343 -24.48 32.02 -28.42
N PRO A 344 -24.84 31.28 -27.34
CA PRO A 344 -23.95 31.07 -26.21
C PRO A 344 -22.80 30.09 -26.48
N TRP A 345 -22.84 29.34 -27.59
CA TRP A 345 -22.00 28.16 -27.81
C TRP A 345 -20.51 28.49 -27.94
N GLU A 346 -20.17 29.47 -28.78
CA GLU A 346 -18.78 29.91 -29.00
C GLU A 346 -18.14 30.41 -27.70
N ARG A 347 -18.91 31.13 -26.88
CA ARG A 347 -18.48 31.61 -25.57
C ARG A 347 -18.16 30.45 -24.64
N VAL A 348 -19.05 29.46 -24.52
CA VAL A 348 -18.80 28.29 -23.66
C VAL A 348 -17.52 27.58 -24.06
N ALA A 349 -17.27 27.41 -25.37
CA ALA A 349 -16.04 26.78 -25.84
C ALA A 349 -14.79 27.60 -25.47
N ARG A 350 -14.83 28.93 -25.62
CA ARG A 350 -13.73 29.81 -25.19
C ARG A 350 -13.51 29.80 -23.68
N ASP A 351 -14.58 29.77 -22.90
CA ASP A 351 -14.52 29.70 -21.43
C ASP A 351 -13.91 28.37 -20.97
N MET A 352 -14.31 27.24 -21.57
CA MET A 352 -13.77 25.91 -21.28
C MET A 352 -12.27 25.79 -21.61
N LEU A 353 -11.80 26.43 -22.68
CA LEU A 353 -10.38 26.43 -23.03
C LEU A 353 -9.50 27.11 -21.96
N GLY A 354 -10.03 28.08 -21.22
CA GLY A 354 -9.31 28.72 -20.10
C GLY A 354 -8.97 27.74 -18.97
N LEU A 355 -9.74 26.67 -18.82
CA LEU A 355 -9.55 25.67 -17.77
C LEU A 355 -8.36 24.73 -18.02
N VAL A 356 -7.78 24.74 -19.23
CA VAL A 356 -6.56 23.97 -19.54
C VAL A 356 -5.45 24.32 -18.55
N ALA A 357 -5.27 25.61 -18.25
CA ALA A 357 -4.28 26.09 -17.28
C ALA A 357 -4.86 26.32 -15.86
N GLY A 358 -6.15 26.65 -15.76
CA GLY A 358 -6.81 26.95 -14.49
C GLY A 358 -6.76 25.78 -13.50
N SER A 359 -6.57 26.07 -12.20
CA SER A 359 -6.48 25.06 -11.12
C SER A 359 -5.47 23.92 -11.35
N GLY A 360 -4.41 24.20 -12.12
CA GLY A 360 -3.35 23.26 -12.48
C GLY A 360 -3.39 22.89 -13.96
N PRO A 361 -2.30 23.11 -14.72
CA PRO A 361 -2.23 22.71 -16.13
C PRO A 361 -2.51 21.23 -16.33
N GLN A 362 -3.24 20.87 -17.38
CA GLN A 362 -3.64 19.48 -17.64
C GLN A 362 -2.46 18.51 -17.66
N GLU A 363 -1.40 18.88 -18.38
CA GLU A 363 -0.20 18.07 -18.51
C GLU A 363 0.54 17.94 -17.18
N THR A 364 0.60 19.03 -16.39
CA THR A 364 1.22 19.00 -15.06
C THR A 364 0.46 18.06 -14.13
N LEU A 365 -0.87 18.04 -14.17
CA LEU A 365 -1.65 17.11 -13.35
C LEU A 365 -1.37 15.65 -13.73
N LEU A 366 -1.27 15.34 -15.03
CA LEU A 366 -0.91 14.00 -15.49
C LEU A 366 0.49 13.59 -15.03
N LEU A 367 1.48 14.49 -15.10
CA LEU A 367 2.83 14.25 -14.59
C LEU A 367 2.81 13.94 -13.09
N GLN A 368 2.13 14.76 -12.29
CA GLN A 368 2.03 14.58 -10.83
C GLN A 368 1.32 13.26 -10.46
N ILE A 369 0.24 12.91 -11.18
CA ILE A 369 -0.44 11.62 -11.00
C ILE A 369 0.51 10.46 -11.34
N GLY A 370 1.26 10.58 -12.43
CA GLY A 370 2.26 9.59 -12.85
C GLY A 370 3.37 9.39 -11.83
N GLU A 371 3.98 10.48 -11.36
CA GLU A 371 5.01 10.48 -10.32
C GLU A 371 4.51 9.85 -9.02
N HIS A 372 3.31 10.25 -8.57
CA HIS A 372 2.70 9.67 -7.37
C HIS A 372 2.47 8.17 -7.53
N THR A 373 1.94 7.74 -8.67
CA THR A 373 1.65 6.31 -8.94
C THR A 373 2.93 5.48 -9.00
N ALA A 374 3.98 5.99 -9.66
CA ALA A 374 5.27 5.32 -9.76
C ALA A 374 5.96 5.21 -8.38
N GLY A 375 5.93 6.28 -7.57
CA GLY A 375 6.49 6.28 -6.22
C GLY A 375 5.82 5.28 -5.29
N GLN A 376 4.49 5.11 -5.37
CA GLN A 376 3.76 4.10 -4.61
C GLN A 376 4.17 2.66 -4.98
N ALA A 377 4.39 2.40 -6.28
CA ALA A 377 4.87 1.11 -6.75
C ALA A 377 6.27 0.79 -6.20
N GLU A 378 7.17 1.77 -6.22
CA GLU A 378 8.53 1.61 -5.71
C GLU A 378 8.58 1.40 -4.19
N HIS A 379 7.81 2.18 -3.42
CA HIS A 379 7.70 1.95 -1.97
C HIS A 379 7.15 0.55 -1.64
N ARG A 380 6.16 0.06 -2.41
CA ARG A 380 5.64 -1.29 -2.24
C ARG A 380 6.70 -2.35 -2.55
N ARG A 381 7.51 -2.16 -3.59
CA ARG A 381 8.63 -3.04 -3.94
C ARG A 381 9.68 -3.10 -2.83
N LEU A 382 10.17 -1.94 -2.37
CA LEU A 382 11.18 -1.86 -1.30
C LEU A 382 10.67 -2.44 0.03
N ARG A 383 9.40 -2.21 0.37
CA ARG A 383 8.76 -2.82 1.56
C ARG A 383 8.75 -4.35 1.43
N MET A 384 8.41 -4.87 0.26
CA MET A 384 8.39 -6.31 0.00
C MET A 384 9.78 -6.92 0.13
N GLU A 385 10.80 -6.31 -0.49
CA GLU A 385 12.19 -6.75 -0.39
C GLU A 385 12.70 -6.80 1.05
N ARG A 386 12.36 -5.80 1.87
CA ARG A 386 12.74 -5.79 3.29
C ARG A 386 12.05 -6.89 4.09
N ILE A 387 10.78 -7.16 3.82
CA ILE A 387 10.04 -8.27 4.46
C ILE A 387 10.69 -9.60 4.08
N THR A 388 10.94 -9.84 2.79
CA THR A 388 11.59 -11.05 2.30
C THR A 388 12.95 -11.27 2.95
N ALA A 389 13.82 -10.25 2.99
CA ALA A 389 15.14 -10.36 3.61
C ALA A 389 15.06 -10.70 5.11
N THR A 390 14.08 -10.14 5.82
CA THR A 390 13.85 -10.43 7.24
C THR A 390 13.40 -11.87 7.46
N VAL A 391 12.51 -12.38 6.59
CA VAL A 391 12.04 -13.76 6.64
C VAL A 391 13.18 -14.73 6.34
N THR A 392 14.00 -14.47 5.33
CA THR A 392 15.15 -15.33 4.99
C THR A 392 16.17 -15.40 6.13
N ASP A 393 16.56 -14.26 6.74
CA ASP A 393 17.49 -14.24 7.88
C ASP A 393 16.94 -15.04 9.08
N LEU A 394 15.63 -14.97 9.35
CA LEU A 394 15.00 -15.78 10.38
C LEU A 394 15.11 -17.29 10.07
N LEU A 395 14.78 -17.68 8.83
CA LEU A 395 14.83 -19.07 8.39
C LEU A 395 16.26 -19.65 8.43
N ASP A 396 17.27 -18.85 8.10
CA ASP A 396 18.68 -19.26 8.13
C ASP A 396 19.17 -19.49 9.57
N ARG A 397 18.85 -18.58 10.50
CA ARG A 397 19.19 -18.73 11.93
C ARG A 397 18.58 -19.98 12.55
N SER A 398 17.39 -20.37 12.10
CA SER A 398 16.71 -21.60 12.54
C SER A 398 17.09 -22.85 11.74
N GLY A 399 17.87 -22.70 10.65
CA GLY A 399 18.27 -23.80 9.78
C GLY A 399 17.13 -24.42 8.94
N ALA A 400 16.03 -23.69 8.74
CA ALA A 400 14.82 -24.15 8.06
C ALA A 400 14.68 -23.64 6.60
N ALA A 401 15.56 -22.75 6.15
CA ALA A 401 15.49 -22.14 4.82
C ALA A 401 15.50 -23.17 3.67
N ALA A 402 16.35 -24.20 3.76
CA ALA A 402 16.41 -25.27 2.76
C ALA A 402 15.11 -26.09 2.69
N THR A 403 14.41 -26.24 3.81
CA THR A 403 13.11 -26.93 3.87
C THR A 403 12.02 -26.12 3.19
N VAL A 404 11.98 -24.81 3.42
CA VAL A 404 11.02 -23.91 2.76
C VAL A 404 11.29 -23.86 1.25
N ALA A 405 12.56 -23.77 0.83
CA ALA A 405 12.94 -23.81 -0.58
C ALA A 405 12.51 -25.12 -1.26
N ALA A 406 12.77 -26.27 -0.62
CA ALA A 406 12.35 -27.57 -1.13
C ALA A 406 10.82 -27.69 -1.26
N ALA A 407 10.05 -27.19 -0.28
CA ALA A 407 8.58 -27.19 -0.33
C ALA A 407 8.02 -26.31 -1.48
N LEU A 408 8.68 -25.19 -1.77
CA LEU A 408 8.32 -24.30 -2.89
C LEU A 408 8.64 -24.90 -4.26
N GLU A 409 9.77 -25.60 -4.39
CA GLU A 409 10.22 -26.20 -5.65
C GLU A 409 9.46 -27.48 -6.00
N THR A 410 9.12 -28.29 -4.99
CA THR A 410 8.38 -29.55 -5.16
C THR A 410 6.90 -29.33 -5.51
N GLY A 411 6.40 -28.09 -5.38
CA GLY A 411 5.00 -27.76 -5.65
C GLY A 411 4.02 -28.30 -4.62
N MET A 412 4.48 -28.86 -3.49
CA MET A 412 3.60 -29.43 -2.47
C MET A 412 2.68 -28.37 -1.84
N LEU A 413 3.19 -27.14 -1.67
CA LEU A 413 2.44 -26.01 -1.10
C LEU A 413 1.28 -25.55 -2.00
N ASP A 414 1.42 -25.72 -3.32
CA ASP A 414 0.39 -25.32 -4.28
C ASP A 414 -0.87 -26.21 -4.21
N LEU A 415 -0.79 -27.38 -3.58
CA LEU A 415 -1.94 -28.28 -3.36
C LEU A 415 -2.71 -27.98 -2.07
N MET A 416 -2.14 -27.16 -1.19
CA MET A 416 -2.61 -26.92 0.17
C MET A 416 -3.60 -25.76 0.31
N ASP A 417 -4.17 -25.27 -0.81
CA ASP A 417 -5.32 -24.34 -0.82
C ASP A 417 -6.55 -24.93 -0.10
N ARG A 418 -6.55 -26.25 0.08
CA ARG A 418 -7.54 -27.04 0.80
C ARG A 418 -6.82 -28.08 1.65
N PRO A 419 -7.48 -28.69 2.66
CA PRO A 419 -6.84 -29.72 3.48
C PRO A 419 -6.42 -30.94 2.65
N VAL A 420 -5.12 -31.27 2.64
CA VAL A 420 -4.54 -32.41 1.92
C VAL A 420 -3.77 -33.33 2.88
N ASP A 421 -3.83 -34.64 2.64
CA ASP A 421 -3.07 -35.63 3.42
C ASP A 421 -1.60 -35.77 2.98
N VAL A 422 -0.78 -36.35 3.86
CA VAL A 422 0.66 -36.53 3.63
C VAL A 422 0.97 -37.39 2.40
N SER A 423 0.17 -38.42 2.13
CA SER A 423 0.40 -39.35 1.02
C SER A 423 0.26 -38.67 -0.34
N ALA A 424 -0.78 -37.84 -0.51
CA ALA A 424 -0.96 -37.05 -1.71
C ALA A 424 0.16 -36.01 -1.91
N LEU A 425 0.63 -35.39 -0.82
CA LEU A 425 1.75 -34.44 -0.87
C LEU A 425 3.07 -35.13 -1.22
N ALA A 426 3.32 -36.31 -0.65
CA ALA A 426 4.50 -37.13 -0.93
C ALA A 426 4.58 -37.53 -2.40
N GLY A 427 3.43 -37.94 -2.98
CA GLY A 427 3.33 -38.29 -4.39
C GLY A 427 3.66 -37.13 -5.35
N VAL A 428 3.27 -35.91 -4.99
CA VAL A 428 3.55 -34.71 -5.81
C VAL A 428 4.99 -34.23 -5.62
N ALA A 429 5.50 -34.31 -4.39
CA ALA A 429 6.87 -33.92 -4.08
C ALA A 429 7.91 -34.94 -4.58
N GLY A 430 7.50 -36.18 -4.88
CA GLY A 430 8.40 -37.28 -5.20
C GLY A 430 9.29 -37.67 -4.02
N LEU A 431 8.82 -37.44 -2.80
CA LEU A 431 9.52 -37.71 -1.55
C LEU A 431 8.89 -38.90 -0.82
N PRO A 432 9.67 -39.66 -0.04
CA PRO A 432 9.11 -40.63 0.91
C PRO A 432 8.10 -39.97 1.87
N GLU A 433 7.08 -40.72 2.32
CA GLU A 433 6.01 -40.17 3.18
C GLU A 433 6.53 -39.70 4.54
N ASP A 434 7.53 -40.38 5.10
CA ASP A 434 8.21 -40.02 6.35
C ASP A 434 9.03 -38.73 6.22
N VAL A 435 9.76 -38.56 5.10
CA VAL A 435 10.47 -37.31 4.77
C VAL A 435 9.47 -36.17 4.56
N THR A 436 8.36 -36.45 3.87
CA THR A 436 7.29 -35.47 3.63
C THR A 436 6.64 -35.02 4.94
N ALA A 437 6.33 -35.95 5.84
CA ALA A 437 5.81 -35.64 7.17
C ALA A 437 6.77 -34.73 7.97
N ALA A 438 8.07 -35.03 7.94
CA ALA A 438 9.07 -34.22 8.63
C ALA A 438 9.24 -32.81 8.03
N VAL A 439 9.11 -32.66 6.70
CA VAL A 439 9.06 -31.34 6.04
C VAL A 439 7.84 -30.54 6.53
N LEU A 440 6.68 -31.19 6.62
CA LEU A 440 5.45 -30.56 7.08
C LEU A 440 5.52 -30.11 8.54
N GLU A 441 6.17 -30.88 9.41
CA GLU A 441 6.41 -30.46 10.79
C GLU A 441 7.22 -29.17 10.89
N VAL A 442 8.24 -29.00 10.06
CA VAL A 442 9.03 -27.74 10.01
C VAL A 442 8.15 -26.59 9.53
N LEU A 443 7.34 -26.79 8.49
CA LEU A 443 6.43 -25.76 7.97
C LEU A 443 5.34 -25.37 8.97
N VAL A 444 4.84 -26.32 9.75
CA VAL A 444 3.90 -26.08 10.85
C VAL A 444 4.57 -25.34 12.00
N ALA A 445 5.79 -25.73 12.38
CA ALA A 445 6.54 -25.03 13.43
C ALA A 445 6.90 -23.58 13.04
N LEU A 446 7.06 -23.31 11.75
CA LEU A 446 7.22 -21.95 11.19
C LEU A 446 5.91 -21.16 11.08
N GLY A 447 4.76 -21.79 11.31
CA GLY A 447 3.43 -21.18 11.13
C GLY A 447 3.04 -20.94 9.67
N LEU A 448 3.76 -21.51 8.71
CA LEU A 448 3.47 -21.39 7.27
C LEU A 448 2.33 -22.32 6.84
N VAL A 449 2.15 -23.43 7.57
CA VAL A 449 1.15 -24.47 7.32
C VAL A 449 0.40 -24.77 8.62
N HIS A 450 -0.88 -25.04 8.51
CA HIS A 450 -1.75 -25.51 9.58
C HIS A 450 -1.99 -27.00 9.45
N ALA A 451 -2.01 -27.70 10.58
CA ALA A 451 -2.36 -29.12 10.65
C ALA A 451 -3.74 -29.31 11.33
N ASP A 452 -4.64 -30.03 10.68
CA ASP A 452 -5.92 -30.49 11.21
C ASP A 452 -5.97 -32.03 11.14
N GLY A 453 -5.57 -32.67 12.24
CA GLY A 453 -5.33 -34.11 12.28
C GLY A 453 -4.24 -34.52 11.28
N ALA A 454 -4.59 -35.36 10.31
CA ALA A 454 -3.67 -35.86 9.27
C ALA A 454 -3.69 -35.02 7.97
N ARG A 455 -4.31 -33.83 7.99
CA ARG A 455 -4.46 -32.95 6.83
C ARG A 455 -3.82 -31.58 7.05
N PHE A 456 -3.31 -30.99 5.98
CA PHE A 456 -2.49 -29.78 6.03
C PHE A 456 -3.00 -28.71 5.05
N THR A 457 -2.95 -27.44 5.45
CA THR A 457 -3.33 -26.26 4.64
C THR A 457 -2.33 -25.12 4.81
N VAL A 458 -2.06 -24.35 3.76
CA VAL A 458 -1.24 -23.12 3.87
C VAL A 458 -1.97 -22.07 4.72
N ASP A 459 -1.23 -21.35 5.57
CA ASP A 459 -1.78 -20.21 6.29
C ASP A 459 -2.25 -19.11 5.33
N ALA A 460 -3.46 -18.58 5.57
CA ALA A 460 -4.06 -17.58 4.69
C ALA A 460 -3.26 -16.26 4.63
N GLY A 461 -2.53 -15.92 5.69
CA GLY A 461 -1.61 -14.78 5.73
C GLY A 461 -0.31 -15.01 4.95
N CYS A 462 0.11 -16.26 4.79
CA CYS A 462 1.31 -16.65 4.05
C CYS A 462 1.05 -16.99 2.58
N ALA A 463 -0.20 -17.26 2.20
CA ALA A 463 -0.63 -17.62 0.86
C ALA A 463 -0.01 -16.77 -0.29
N PRO A 464 0.04 -15.42 -0.22
CA PRO A 464 0.63 -14.61 -1.30
C PRO A 464 2.11 -14.90 -1.59
N PHE A 465 2.85 -15.38 -0.58
CA PHE A 465 4.28 -15.66 -0.68
C PHE A 465 4.57 -17.10 -1.11
N LEU A 466 3.62 -18.00 -0.88
CA LEU A 466 3.80 -19.45 -1.07
C LEU A 466 3.13 -19.96 -2.36
N HIS A 467 2.07 -19.29 -2.84
CA HIS A 467 1.40 -19.59 -4.11
C HIS A 467 1.97 -18.78 -5.28
N GLY A 468 1.76 -19.26 -6.52
CA GLY A 468 2.25 -18.62 -7.75
C GLY A 468 1.96 -17.11 -7.81
N GLY A 469 3.01 -16.28 -7.94
CA GLY A 469 2.89 -14.82 -7.95
C GLY A 469 4.23 -14.07 -7.92
N PRO A 470 4.23 -12.73 -8.08
CA PRO A 470 5.45 -11.93 -8.00
C PRO A 470 6.11 -12.00 -6.62
N GLU A 471 5.34 -12.09 -5.54
CA GLU A 471 5.84 -12.25 -4.17
C GLU A 471 6.56 -13.59 -3.95
N ARG A 472 6.01 -14.72 -4.44
CA ARG A 472 6.68 -16.03 -4.44
C ARG A 472 7.98 -16.01 -5.23
N THR A 473 8.00 -15.35 -6.38
CA THR A 473 9.20 -15.26 -7.23
C THR A 473 10.34 -14.56 -6.52
N LEU A 474 10.04 -13.51 -5.75
CA LEU A 474 11.02 -12.78 -4.94
C LEU A 474 11.55 -13.63 -3.78
N LEU A 475 10.67 -14.35 -3.08
CA LEU A 475 11.06 -15.25 -1.99
C LEU A 475 11.93 -16.41 -2.49
N ALA A 476 11.53 -17.06 -3.59
CA ALA A 476 12.27 -18.19 -4.17
C ALA A 476 13.70 -17.79 -4.58
N ARG A 477 13.88 -16.62 -5.23
CA ARG A 477 15.21 -16.11 -5.59
C ARG A 477 16.09 -15.83 -4.37
N ALA A 478 15.51 -15.24 -3.32
CA ALA A 478 16.25 -14.95 -2.10
C ALA A 478 16.74 -16.21 -1.39
N LEU A 479 15.94 -17.29 -1.42
CA LEU A 479 16.30 -18.60 -0.86
C LEU A 479 17.36 -19.33 -1.72
N ASP A 480 17.33 -19.20 -3.04
CA ASP A 480 18.28 -19.84 -3.97
C ASP A 480 19.71 -19.30 -3.81
N ASP A 481 19.87 -18.00 -3.49
CA ASP A 481 21.18 -17.39 -3.23
C ASP A 481 21.80 -17.81 -1.87
N SER A 482 21.02 -18.38 -0.95
CA SER A 482 21.39 -18.60 0.45
C SER A 482 21.40 -20.07 0.90
N THR A 483 20.86 -21.03 0.13
CA THR A 483 20.72 -22.43 0.57
C THR A 483 21.27 -23.48 -0.41
N PRO A 484 21.85 -24.59 0.09
CA PRO A 484 22.26 -25.71 -0.76
C PRO A 484 21.04 -26.41 -1.40
N ARG A 485 21.15 -26.74 -2.69
CA ARG A 485 20.05 -27.30 -3.51
C ARG A 485 19.36 -28.54 -2.90
N PRO A 486 18.05 -28.73 -3.13
CA PRO A 486 17.21 -29.76 -2.49
C PRO A 486 17.67 -31.22 -2.65
N ARG A 487 18.50 -31.53 -3.66
CA ARG A 487 19.14 -32.86 -3.81
C ARG A 487 20.09 -33.24 -2.67
N SER A 488 20.39 -32.32 -1.75
CA SER A 488 21.18 -32.60 -0.54
C SER A 488 20.37 -33.19 0.61
N ILE A 489 19.04 -33.09 0.61
CA ILE A 489 18.21 -33.60 1.72
C ILE A 489 18.23 -35.13 1.74
N VAL A 490 18.18 -35.80 0.58
CA VAL A 490 18.11 -37.29 0.47
C VAL A 490 19.31 -37.88 -0.30
N GLY A 491 20.50 -37.27 -0.17
CA GLY A 491 21.72 -37.74 -0.85
C GLY A 491 22.48 -38.83 -0.04
N PRO A 492 23.20 -39.77 -0.70
CA PRO A 492 23.98 -40.82 -0.02
C PRO A 492 25.16 -40.30 0.83
N GLY A 493 25.45 -39.00 0.81
CA GLY A 493 26.49 -38.35 1.60
C GLY A 493 25.92 -37.48 2.72
N GLY A 494 25.22 -38.09 3.69
CA GLY A 494 24.90 -37.42 4.95
C GLY A 494 26.16 -36.85 5.63
N PRO A 495 26.04 -35.87 6.54
CA PRO A 495 27.19 -35.28 7.21
C PRO A 495 28.05 -36.40 7.83
N SER A 496 29.35 -36.46 7.48
CA SER A 496 30.26 -37.41 8.12
C SER A 496 30.47 -36.94 9.55
N ILE A 497 29.98 -37.72 10.51
CA ILE A 497 30.26 -37.47 11.91
C ILE A 497 31.74 -37.82 12.12
N PRO A 498 32.60 -36.89 12.59
CA PRO A 498 34.00 -37.20 12.87
C PRO A 498 34.06 -38.06 14.14
N TYR A 499 33.83 -39.36 13.98
CA TYR A 499 33.64 -40.31 15.08
C TYR A 499 34.80 -40.33 16.07
N GLY A 500 36.00 -39.94 15.66
CA GLY A 500 37.14 -39.83 16.57
C GLY A 500 36.92 -38.82 17.69
N ALA A 501 36.59 -37.57 17.33
CA ALA A 501 36.32 -36.52 18.30
C ALA A 501 35.06 -36.80 19.11
N LEU A 502 34.07 -37.46 18.50
CA LEU A 502 32.86 -37.89 19.18
C LEU A 502 33.15 -38.93 20.27
N LEU A 503 33.91 -39.98 19.95
CA LEU A 503 34.28 -41.05 20.90
C LEU A 503 35.12 -40.50 22.06
N ASP A 504 36.09 -39.63 21.77
CA ASP A 504 36.93 -38.97 22.78
C ASP A 504 36.11 -38.11 23.76
N THR A 505 34.95 -37.61 23.33
CA THR A 505 34.06 -36.79 24.15
C THR A 505 33.04 -37.64 24.91
N ILE A 506 32.42 -38.62 24.23
CA ILE A 506 31.28 -39.37 24.75
C ILE A 506 31.70 -40.45 25.74
N VAL A 507 32.75 -41.22 25.44
CA VAL A 507 33.11 -42.38 26.26
C VAL A 507 33.51 -41.99 27.70
N PRO A 508 34.31 -40.93 27.94
CA PRO A 508 34.59 -40.48 29.31
C PRO A 508 33.36 -40.00 30.07
N VAL A 509 32.38 -39.40 29.36
CA VAL A 509 31.10 -38.99 29.97
C VAL A 509 30.31 -40.23 30.36
N LEU A 510 30.19 -41.23 29.47
CA LEU A 510 29.50 -42.49 29.79
C LEU A 510 30.13 -43.20 30.99
N ALA A 511 31.46 -43.32 31.03
CA ALA A 511 32.18 -43.95 32.14
C ALA A 511 31.96 -43.23 33.49
N ARG A 512 31.70 -41.91 33.46
CA ARG A 512 31.42 -41.11 34.65
C ARG A 512 29.95 -41.14 35.08
N GLU A 513 29.03 -41.07 34.12
CA GLU A 513 27.59 -40.93 34.38
C GLU A 513 26.88 -42.29 34.55
N LEU A 514 27.45 -43.37 34.03
CA LEU A 514 26.86 -44.71 34.05
C LEU A 514 27.70 -45.66 34.90
N ASP A 515 27.22 -45.95 36.11
CA ASP A 515 27.86 -46.89 37.04
C ASP A 515 28.06 -48.27 36.37
N GLY A 516 29.29 -48.76 36.38
CA GLY A 516 29.68 -50.05 35.78
C GLY A 516 29.91 -50.05 34.27
N PHE A 517 29.77 -48.91 33.58
CA PHE A 517 30.06 -48.82 32.15
C PHE A 517 31.55 -48.97 31.83
N ASP A 518 32.42 -48.37 32.64
CA ASP A 518 33.88 -48.45 32.43
C ASP A 518 34.41 -49.88 32.59
N GLU A 519 33.89 -50.61 33.58
CA GLU A 519 34.17 -52.02 33.84
C GLU A 519 33.67 -52.92 32.70
N CYS A 520 32.54 -52.56 32.08
CA CYS A 520 32.00 -53.24 30.90
C CYS A 520 32.91 -53.07 29.68
N LEU A 521 33.52 -51.90 29.50
CA LEU A 521 34.36 -51.59 28.32
C LEU A 521 35.82 -52.07 28.47
N HIS A 522 36.34 -52.11 29.70
CA HIS A 522 37.74 -52.45 30.00
C HIS A 522 37.91 -53.78 30.75
N GLY A 523 36.84 -54.56 30.87
CA GLY A 523 36.87 -55.91 31.44
C GLY A 523 37.74 -56.90 30.65
N PRO A 524 37.88 -58.15 31.10
CA PRO A 524 38.64 -59.17 30.37
C PRO A 524 37.89 -59.60 29.09
N SER A 525 38.36 -59.11 27.93
CA SER A 525 37.85 -59.42 26.58
C SER A 525 36.34 -59.15 26.38
N PRO A 526 35.89 -57.88 26.44
CA PRO A 526 34.48 -57.55 26.26
C PRO A 526 34.06 -57.66 24.80
N HIS A 527 32.85 -58.17 24.54
CA HIS A 527 32.30 -58.30 23.20
C HIS A 527 31.39 -57.11 22.89
N VAL A 528 31.72 -56.34 21.85
CA VAL A 528 30.97 -55.15 21.44
C VAL A 528 30.28 -55.43 20.10
N LEU A 529 28.98 -55.18 20.03
CA LEU A 529 28.22 -55.17 18.79
C LEU A 529 28.00 -53.74 18.32
N HIS A 530 28.56 -53.40 17.17
CA HIS A 530 28.29 -52.16 16.46
C HIS A 530 27.19 -52.39 15.42
N ILE A 531 26.14 -51.57 15.48
CA ILE A 531 25.07 -51.55 14.48
C ILE A 531 25.04 -50.17 13.82
N GLY A 532 25.50 -50.12 12.57
CA GLY A 532 25.74 -48.88 11.83
C GLY A 532 25.90 -49.13 10.34
N ARG A 533 26.35 -48.11 9.60
CA ARG A 533 26.59 -48.24 8.15
C ARG A 533 28.02 -48.70 7.94
N ALA A 534 28.25 -49.68 7.05
CA ALA A 534 29.60 -50.23 6.82
C ALA A 534 30.66 -49.17 6.41
N GLU A 535 30.23 -48.02 5.89
CA GLU A 535 31.06 -46.93 5.38
C GLU A 535 31.29 -45.80 6.41
N ASP A 536 30.74 -45.92 7.62
CA ASP A 536 30.77 -44.84 8.62
C ASP A 536 32.13 -44.69 9.33
N GLY A 537 33.03 -45.67 9.22
CA GLY A 537 34.37 -45.63 9.80
C GLY A 537 34.41 -45.72 11.33
N TRP A 538 33.27 -45.85 12.00
CA TRP A 538 33.16 -45.89 13.46
C TRP A 538 33.94 -47.10 14.02
N ALA A 539 33.75 -48.27 13.43
CA ALA A 539 34.38 -49.52 13.89
C ALA A 539 35.92 -49.45 13.87
N ALA A 540 36.48 -48.85 12.82
CA ALA A 540 37.92 -48.65 12.70
C ALA A 540 38.44 -47.65 13.74
N GLU A 541 37.70 -46.58 13.97
CA GLU A 541 38.02 -45.52 14.91
C GLU A 541 37.94 -45.97 16.38
N PHE A 542 36.93 -46.79 16.69
CA PHE A 542 36.69 -47.40 18.00
C PHE A 542 37.80 -48.39 18.34
N THR A 543 38.09 -49.34 17.45
CA THR A 543 39.16 -50.33 17.65
C THR A 543 40.52 -49.68 17.84
N ARG A 544 40.78 -48.56 17.15
CA ARG A 544 42.04 -47.82 17.29
C ARG A 544 42.19 -47.19 18.68
N ARG A 545 41.10 -46.69 19.27
CA ARG A 545 41.12 -45.99 20.57
C ARG A 545 41.04 -46.93 21.75
N TYR A 546 40.31 -48.03 21.60
CA TYR A 546 40.05 -49.00 22.65
C TYR A 546 40.52 -50.39 22.18
N PRO A 547 41.85 -50.66 22.20
CA PRO A 547 42.38 -51.97 21.86
C PRO A 547 42.13 -52.95 23.01
N GLY A 548 41.31 -53.98 22.80
CA GLY A 548 40.98 -54.97 23.84
C GLY A 548 39.66 -55.70 23.64
N PRO A 549 38.55 -55.00 23.31
CA PRO A 549 37.26 -55.61 23.02
C PRO A 549 37.26 -56.41 21.70
N GLU A 550 36.49 -57.50 21.66
CA GLU A 550 36.14 -58.19 20.41
C GLU A 550 34.96 -57.45 19.75
N LEU A 551 35.21 -56.84 18.59
CA LEU A 551 34.21 -56.03 17.88
C LEU A 551 33.52 -56.82 16.77
N THR A 552 32.20 -56.96 16.87
CA THR A 552 31.33 -57.43 15.79
C THR A 552 30.61 -56.23 15.18
N SER A 553 30.64 -56.07 13.86
CA SER A 553 29.87 -55.03 13.15
C SER A 553 28.77 -55.66 12.32
N SER A 554 27.56 -55.13 12.41
CA SER A 554 26.42 -55.56 11.60
C SER A 554 25.65 -54.38 11.00
N ARG A 555 24.97 -54.63 9.89
CA ARG A 555 23.97 -53.73 9.34
C ARG A 555 22.66 -53.92 10.09
N ALA A 556 21.81 -52.89 10.08
CA ALA A 556 20.53 -52.89 10.78
C ALA A 556 19.63 -54.08 10.42
N ASP A 557 19.60 -54.44 9.13
CA ASP A 557 18.76 -55.53 8.60
C ASP A 557 19.35 -56.93 8.87
N ASP A 558 20.65 -57.00 9.18
CA ASP A 558 21.42 -58.23 9.41
C ASP A 558 21.79 -58.41 10.89
N ALA A 559 21.15 -57.67 11.80
CA ALA A 559 21.46 -57.73 13.22
C ALA A 559 21.29 -59.19 13.72
N PRO A 560 22.32 -59.79 14.33
CA PRO A 560 22.35 -61.24 14.60
C PRO A 560 21.17 -61.64 15.48
N THR A 561 20.38 -62.63 15.02
CA THR A 561 19.25 -63.16 15.79
C THR A 561 19.63 -64.49 16.43
N ALA A 562 19.79 -64.49 17.76
CA ALA A 562 19.75 -65.62 18.69
C ALA A 562 20.53 -66.91 18.30
N GLY A 563 21.60 -67.19 19.03
CA GLY A 563 22.24 -68.50 19.02
C GLY A 563 23.24 -68.71 20.15
N GLU A 564 24.42 -68.09 20.09
CA GLU A 564 25.54 -68.44 20.99
C GLU A 564 26.44 -67.25 21.40
N ALA A 565 26.33 -66.07 20.78
CA ALA A 565 27.14 -64.91 21.14
C ALA A 565 26.41 -64.02 22.16
N ARG A 566 27.02 -63.77 23.32
CA ARG A 566 26.52 -62.81 24.32
C ARG A 566 27.44 -61.58 24.37
N PHE A 567 26.90 -60.40 24.09
CA PHE A 567 27.62 -59.12 24.05
C PHE A 567 27.62 -58.42 25.41
N ASP A 568 28.69 -57.68 25.70
CA ASP A 568 28.80 -56.81 26.86
C ASP A 568 28.27 -55.40 26.55
N LEU A 569 28.43 -54.93 25.30
CA LEU A 569 27.94 -53.63 24.82
C LEU A 569 27.33 -53.75 23.41
N VAL A 570 26.14 -53.19 23.21
CA VAL A 570 25.56 -52.95 21.88
C VAL A 570 25.51 -51.44 21.64
N TRP A 571 26.06 -50.97 20.52
CA TRP A 571 26.05 -49.57 20.13
C TRP A 571 25.38 -49.38 18.77
N ILE A 572 24.22 -48.71 18.76
CA ILE A 572 23.48 -48.29 17.57
C ILE A 572 23.88 -46.85 17.23
N CYS A 573 24.58 -46.68 16.12
CA CYS A 573 25.08 -45.38 15.67
C CYS A 573 23.99 -44.53 15.00
N ALA A 574 24.21 -43.21 15.00
CA ALA A 574 23.32 -42.28 14.32
C ALA A 574 23.49 -42.39 12.79
N PRO A 575 22.39 -42.31 12.01
CA PRO A 575 21.01 -42.17 12.48
C PRO A 575 20.41 -43.55 12.86
N ALA A 576 19.80 -43.64 14.04
CA ALA A 576 19.25 -44.90 14.54
C ALA A 576 18.09 -45.39 13.64
N PRO A 577 18.18 -46.61 13.05
CA PRO A 577 17.15 -47.12 12.15
C PRO A 577 15.82 -47.37 12.85
N ALA A 578 14.70 -46.90 12.28
CA ALA A 578 13.37 -47.10 12.86
C ALA A 578 13.00 -48.57 13.16
N PRO A 579 13.33 -49.58 12.31
CA PRO A 579 13.01 -50.97 12.60
C PRO A 579 13.64 -51.53 13.88
N LEU A 580 14.82 -51.01 14.26
CA LEU A 580 15.54 -51.41 15.48
C LEU A 580 14.97 -50.79 16.75
N LEU A 581 14.17 -49.74 16.64
CA LEU A 581 13.58 -49.02 17.76
C LEU A 581 12.17 -49.52 18.13
N THR A 582 11.78 -50.69 17.63
CA THR A 582 10.53 -51.35 18.03
C THR A 582 10.74 -52.15 19.32
N THR A 583 9.70 -52.25 20.16
CA THR A 583 9.78 -52.99 21.43
C THR A 583 10.28 -54.43 21.24
N ASP A 584 9.84 -55.11 20.18
CA ASP A 584 10.24 -56.50 19.92
C ASP A 584 11.68 -56.63 19.42
N ALA A 585 12.18 -55.69 18.63
CA ALA A 585 13.59 -55.66 18.22
C ALA A 585 14.48 -55.39 19.43
N LEU A 586 14.12 -54.42 20.27
CA LEU A 586 14.83 -54.11 21.50
C LEU A 586 14.80 -55.29 22.49
N ARG A 587 13.69 -56.03 22.63
CA ARG A 587 13.63 -57.27 23.43
C ARG A 587 14.53 -58.39 22.89
N ARG A 588 14.77 -58.44 21.58
CA ARG A 588 15.73 -59.38 20.98
C ARG A 588 17.15 -58.97 21.36
N LEU A 589 17.54 -57.72 21.10
CA LEU A 589 18.86 -57.19 21.45
C LEU A 589 19.16 -57.33 22.95
N ARG A 590 18.16 -57.16 23.81
CA ARG A 590 18.31 -57.35 25.27
C ARG A 590 18.72 -58.78 25.63
N ARG A 591 18.18 -59.78 24.92
CA ARG A 591 18.51 -61.21 25.17
C ARG A 591 19.92 -61.56 24.72
N ASP A 592 20.46 -60.81 23.76
CA ASP A 592 21.82 -60.99 23.25
C ASP A 592 22.86 -60.25 24.12
N LEU A 593 22.43 -59.38 25.02
CA LEU A 593 23.28 -58.78 26.05
C LEU A 593 23.48 -59.73 27.24
N ARG A 594 24.69 -59.72 27.81
CA ARG A 594 24.99 -60.37 29.09
C ARG A 594 24.30 -59.61 30.24
N PRO A 595 24.00 -60.28 31.36
CA PRO A 595 23.54 -59.60 32.57
C PRO A 595 24.51 -58.48 32.96
N GLY A 596 24.01 -57.27 33.09
CA GLY A 596 24.80 -56.06 33.36
C GLY A 596 25.36 -55.35 32.12
N GLY A 597 25.10 -55.88 30.91
CA GLY A 597 25.53 -55.27 29.65
C GLY A 597 24.72 -54.04 29.24
N TRP A 598 25.31 -53.19 28.39
CA TRP A 598 24.76 -51.89 28.00
C TRP A 598 24.29 -51.83 26.54
N LEU A 599 23.20 -51.11 26.28
CA LEU A 599 22.74 -50.68 24.96
C LEU A 599 22.86 -49.16 24.87
N LEU A 600 23.54 -48.67 23.83
CA LEU A 600 23.67 -47.26 23.50
C LEU A 600 22.99 -46.99 22.15
N ILE A 601 22.15 -45.95 22.09
CA ILE A 601 21.44 -45.53 20.88
C ILE A 601 21.73 -44.06 20.63
N HIS A 602 22.44 -43.75 19.56
CA HIS A 602 22.73 -42.37 19.16
C HIS A 602 21.70 -41.88 18.13
N THR A 603 21.07 -40.75 18.40
CA THR A 603 20.05 -40.14 17.55
C THR A 603 20.43 -38.71 17.17
N LEU A 604 20.06 -38.28 15.96
CA LEU A 604 20.23 -36.89 15.51
C LEU A 604 19.12 -35.97 16.06
N THR A 605 18.12 -36.52 16.73
CA THR A 605 16.99 -35.80 17.32
C THR A 605 17.40 -35.21 18.67
N ALA A 606 17.23 -33.90 18.82
CA ALA A 606 17.50 -33.17 20.06
C ALA A 606 16.17 -32.68 20.68
N GLU A 607 16.11 -32.62 22.00
CA GLU A 607 15.02 -31.95 22.73
C GLU A 607 15.22 -30.42 22.70
N GLY A 608 14.15 -29.64 22.55
CA GLY A 608 14.26 -28.17 22.46
C GLY A 608 13.03 -27.48 21.88
N GLU A 609 13.20 -26.22 21.48
CA GLU A 609 12.15 -25.40 20.83
C GLU A 609 11.52 -26.13 19.63
N PRO A 610 10.18 -26.04 19.41
CA PRO A 610 9.47 -26.82 18.39
C PRO A 610 10.12 -26.83 17.00
N LEU A 611 10.65 -25.68 16.54
CA LEU A 611 11.31 -25.57 15.23
C LEU A 611 12.65 -26.30 15.18
N GLY A 612 13.48 -26.16 16.21
CA GLY A 612 14.76 -26.88 16.30
C GLY A 612 14.57 -28.40 16.36
N ALA A 613 13.55 -28.86 17.09
CA ALA A 613 13.20 -30.27 17.17
C ALA A 613 12.70 -30.82 15.82
N ALA A 614 11.87 -30.07 15.09
CA ALA A 614 11.38 -30.44 13.77
C ALA A 614 12.52 -30.51 12.73
N VAL A 615 13.43 -29.53 12.73
CA VAL A 615 14.61 -29.53 11.83
C VAL A 615 15.52 -30.72 12.11
N SER A 616 15.76 -31.06 13.38
CA SER A 616 16.57 -32.24 13.76
C SER A 616 15.92 -33.57 13.38
N ARG A 617 14.58 -33.71 13.50
CA ARG A 617 13.86 -34.89 13.01
C ARG A 617 13.94 -35.03 11.50
N LEU A 618 13.75 -33.94 10.75
CA LEU A 618 13.93 -33.94 9.30
C LEU A 618 15.33 -34.42 8.92
N ARG A 619 16.38 -33.94 9.58
CA ARG A 619 17.76 -34.42 9.36
C ARG A 619 17.92 -35.91 9.65
N SER A 620 17.31 -36.42 10.71
CA SER A 620 17.35 -37.85 11.08
C SER A 620 16.71 -38.74 10.02
N VAL A 621 15.48 -38.41 9.59
CA VAL A 621 14.72 -39.18 8.58
C VAL A 621 15.39 -39.10 7.22
N ALA A 622 15.84 -37.90 6.83
CA ALA A 622 16.49 -37.71 5.54
C ALA A 622 17.86 -38.43 5.46
N ALA A 623 18.52 -38.63 6.62
CA ALA A 623 19.68 -39.49 6.74
C ALA A 623 19.34 -41.00 6.81
N GLY A 624 18.06 -41.40 6.79
CA GLY A 624 17.60 -42.79 6.79
C GLY A 624 17.42 -43.42 8.17
N GLY A 625 17.27 -42.62 9.23
CA GLY A 625 16.94 -43.10 10.57
C GLY A 625 15.54 -42.71 11.02
N SER A 626 15.29 -42.90 12.30
CA SER A 626 13.98 -42.72 12.93
C SER A 626 13.63 -41.26 13.18
N ALA A 627 12.34 -40.94 13.06
CA ALA A 627 11.74 -39.67 13.49
C ALA A 627 11.43 -39.64 15.00
N LEU A 628 11.55 -40.78 15.70
CA LEU A 628 11.13 -40.88 17.11
C LEU A 628 11.91 -39.90 18.00
N PRO A 629 11.22 -39.15 18.87
CA PRO A 629 11.88 -38.29 19.83
C PRO A 629 12.54 -39.12 20.94
N PRO A 630 13.58 -38.57 21.62
CA PRO A 630 14.33 -39.32 22.62
C PRO A 630 13.48 -39.87 23.79
N ASP A 631 12.44 -39.16 24.21
CA ASP A 631 11.53 -39.58 25.29
C ASP A 631 10.71 -40.83 24.92
N GLU A 632 10.32 -40.94 23.64
CA GLU A 632 9.59 -42.10 23.13
C GLU A 632 10.50 -43.31 23.02
N ILE A 633 11.74 -43.13 22.56
CA ILE A 633 12.74 -44.20 22.53
C ILE A 633 13.03 -44.72 23.95
N GLN A 634 13.15 -43.82 24.94
CA GLN A 634 13.30 -44.21 26.33
C GLN A 634 12.10 -45.01 26.86
N ARG A 635 10.87 -44.62 26.51
CA ARG A 635 9.66 -45.39 26.86
C ARG A 635 9.71 -46.79 26.24
N THR A 636 10.01 -46.89 24.96
CA THR A 636 10.09 -48.18 24.26
C THR A 636 11.16 -49.10 24.85
N LEU A 637 12.30 -48.55 25.29
CA LEU A 637 13.34 -49.30 25.99
C LEU A 637 12.85 -49.85 27.34
N ARG A 638 12.12 -49.05 28.13
CA ARG A 638 11.52 -49.51 29.40
C ARG A 638 10.48 -50.60 29.16
N ASP A 639 9.68 -50.48 28.11
CA ASP A 639 8.67 -51.50 27.72
C ASP A 639 9.30 -52.80 27.17
N ALA A 640 10.50 -52.70 26.62
CA ALA A 640 11.34 -53.85 26.29
C ALA A 640 12.04 -54.46 27.53
N GLY A 641 11.88 -53.82 28.68
CA GLY A 641 12.34 -54.27 29.99
C GLY A 641 13.80 -53.94 30.31
N TYR A 642 14.40 -52.99 29.58
CA TYR A 642 15.68 -52.42 30.00
C TYR A 642 15.51 -51.59 31.28
N ILE A 643 16.56 -51.54 32.09
CA ILE A 643 16.63 -50.73 33.30
C ILE A 643 17.68 -49.62 33.14
N ALA A 644 17.75 -48.70 34.10
CA ALA A 644 18.72 -47.59 34.09
C ALA A 644 18.73 -46.79 32.76
N VAL A 645 17.54 -46.61 32.16
CA VAL A 645 17.38 -45.89 30.89
C VAL A 645 17.58 -44.38 31.10
N GLN A 646 18.64 -43.83 30.51
CA GLN A 646 19.04 -42.44 30.63
C GLN A 646 19.33 -41.83 29.25
N ALA A 647 18.93 -40.57 29.05
CA ALA A 647 19.31 -39.78 27.88
C ALA A 647 20.40 -38.78 28.25
N LEU A 648 21.44 -38.75 27.42
CA LEU A 648 22.58 -37.85 27.52
C LEU A 648 22.59 -36.96 26.27
N ALA A 649 22.97 -35.70 26.42
CA ALA A 649 22.95 -34.71 25.34
C ALA A 649 24.39 -34.34 24.91
N PRO A 650 25.10 -35.20 24.17
CA PRO A 650 26.40 -34.85 23.63
C PRO A 650 26.28 -33.80 22.50
N PRO A 651 27.41 -33.18 22.08
CA PRO A 651 27.43 -32.40 20.86
C PRO A 651 26.94 -33.25 19.67
N ALA A 652 25.98 -32.72 18.91
CA ALA A 652 25.40 -33.33 17.70
C ALA A 652 24.37 -34.46 17.87
N GLY A 653 23.62 -34.51 18.98
CA GLY A 653 22.44 -35.38 19.08
C GLY A 653 22.04 -35.73 20.50
N THR A 654 21.20 -36.76 20.64
CA THR A 654 20.88 -37.39 21.93
C THR A 654 21.38 -38.82 21.93
N LEU A 655 22.15 -39.18 22.95
CA LEU A 655 22.63 -40.54 23.20
C LEU A 655 21.80 -41.15 24.33
N ILE A 656 21.11 -42.24 24.06
CA ILE A 656 20.29 -42.94 25.04
C ILE A 656 21.02 -44.20 25.47
N ALA A 657 21.27 -44.33 26.76
CA ALA A 657 21.90 -45.50 27.37
C ALA A 657 20.87 -46.29 28.18
N ALA A 658 20.94 -47.62 28.09
CA ALA A 658 20.05 -48.53 28.79
C ALA A 658 20.78 -49.81 29.17
N ASN A 659 20.52 -50.34 30.37
CA ASN A 659 21.18 -51.53 30.89
C ASN A 659 20.25 -52.76 30.83
N ALA A 660 20.82 -53.92 30.50
CA ALA A 660 20.16 -55.21 30.50
C ALA A 660 20.61 -56.00 31.74
N THR A 661 19.92 -55.87 32.87
CA THR A 661 20.08 -56.85 33.97
C THR A 661 19.56 -58.22 33.60
#